data_AF-A0A1B1S8V2-F1
#
_entry.id   AF-A0A1B1S8V2-F1
#
_cell.length_a   1.000
_cell.length_b   1.000
_cell.length_c   1.000
_cell.angle_alpha   90.00
_cell.angle_beta   90.00
_cell.angle_gamma   90.00
#
_symmetry.space_group_name_H-M   'P 1'
#
loop_
_entity.id
_entity.type
_entity.pdbx_description
1 polymer ?
#
loop_
_entity_poly.entity_id
_entity_poly.type
_entity_poly.pdbx_seq_one_letter_code
_entity_poly.pdbx_strand_id
1 'polypeptide(L)'
;MKLLVEGHPYPFERIKELFPNVDELDVVDGVASVNYVGYYYYATKGTPVFILPKVVIDQHDNVFGVEGLRPEDIIELTESSNKLTQGQRQFIYGLSVWIYRAIAVYRDNCIRLNKDRTIIRQQNAIKIGKGKRRTSNTFLDIILSLIEFNRQNRDWFMFIVKNNRRGFNKINWSQTITKSQVIVQNNEPIYIDPLTKKRQINFDEELLVIFYSILNHIHEGYGFPIQWNVNYELITGKRFERYLAHKREDGTVDPGFGVRRLRQIKYKYFSDKALQLWELCFAFFDQSRQVKINAQFNEFLLAKNFNIVFEAIIDDLIGDNKFPDKLNKKQEDGKEVDHIFLWDSLTTVEPGKQTFYIGDSKYYKQKNRIGPESVAKQYTYARNVIQWNLNLWFGEDANPDQNESDICLRDELTEGYNVLPNFFISATIPESLDYNETPIEVTKHKPDTRVSQQYKNRLFDRDTLLITHYDVNFLYVVSLYARNNVFKKKQWQIKVRNIFRDKIRKELSHRYDFYAMRAKSGVDSREYIETHFRDILGKVFAPYEDKGIIALALRNLPEFEAENAKLLAQLSESFTVIECDLGTDPRPLLPPPVATINVSFTGIKKRGVIMVMMENYDSRSLKFMELGKVAVPIKYTPDGMDILANATNIGSVLFHKRHQTGQHLFVLRESVRFVPKDRIPEDFFLSTTNIKKPIPDTEIVYLYALLDIDTHNELDSSALDCQRKPFDVKEERYDAQYSNLSDLIVP
;
A
#
# COMPACT_ATOMS: atom_id res chain seq x y z
N MET A 1 -9.77 31.03 25.69
CA MET A 1 -10.05 29.76 24.98
C MET A 1 -9.61 28.68 25.92
N LYS A 2 -10.44 27.66 26.15
CA LYS A 2 -10.10 26.58 27.07
C LYS A 2 -9.38 25.44 26.35
N LEU A 3 -8.36 24.88 26.98
CA LEU A 3 -7.65 23.71 26.49
C LEU A 3 -7.79 22.56 27.49
N LEU A 4 -8.10 21.37 26.98
CA LEU A 4 -8.11 20.14 27.75
C LEU A 4 -7.31 19.10 26.98
N VAL A 5 -6.83 18.05 27.64
CA VAL A 5 -6.17 16.92 27.00
C VAL A 5 -7.01 15.67 27.19
N GLU A 6 -7.18 14.92 26.10
CA GLU A 6 -7.90 13.63 26.07
C GLU A 6 -7.37 12.66 27.14
N GLY A 7 -8.27 12.07 27.92
CA GLY A 7 -7.94 11.05 28.93
C GLY A 7 -6.99 11.55 30.02
N HIS A 8 -6.87 12.87 30.21
CA HIS A 8 -6.15 13.45 31.34
C HIS A 8 -7.10 13.66 32.53
N PRO A 9 -6.72 13.23 33.75
CA PRO A 9 -7.51 13.47 34.94
C PRO A 9 -7.46 14.94 35.37
N TYR A 10 -8.60 15.63 35.39
CA TYR A 10 -8.73 16.98 35.93
C TYR A 10 -9.58 16.99 37.20
N PRO A 11 -9.32 17.90 38.16
CA PRO A 11 -10.26 18.13 39.25
C PRO A 11 -11.63 18.53 38.70
N PHE A 12 -12.70 17.82 39.09
CA PHE A 12 -14.05 18.01 38.53
C PHE A 12 -14.50 19.48 38.60
N GLU A 13 -14.23 20.15 39.72
CA GLU A 13 -14.55 21.55 39.97
C GLU A 13 -13.96 22.51 38.92
N ARG A 14 -12.81 22.18 38.32
CA ARG A 14 -12.16 23.04 37.31
C ARG A 14 -12.77 22.94 35.92
N ILE A 15 -13.47 21.84 35.62
CA ILE A 15 -13.97 21.57 34.26
C ILE A 15 -15.49 21.42 34.18
N LYS A 16 -16.20 21.21 35.30
CA LYS A 16 -17.67 21.01 35.34
C LYS A 16 -18.45 22.12 34.62
N GLU A 17 -17.96 23.35 34.68
CA GLU A 17 -18.62 24.49 34.06
C GLU A 17 -18.53 24.52 32.53
N LEU A 18 -17.63 23.72 31.95
CA LEU A 18 -17.42 23.62 30.51
C LEU A 18 -18.36 22.60 29.87
N PHE A 19 -18.87 21.64 30.67
CA PHE A 19 -19.73 20.55 30.22
C PHE A 19 -21.07 20.60 30.97
N PRO A 20 -22.13 21.17 30.37
CA PRO A 20 -23.42 21.30 31.04
C PRO A 20 -24.14 19.97 31.28
N ASN A 21 -23.77 18.90 30.58
CA ASN A 21 -24.30 17.55 30.78
C ASN A 21 -23.20 16.68 31.41
N VAL A 22 -23.39 16.25 32.65
CA VAL A 22 -22.40 15.47 33.43
C VAL A 22 -22.17 14.08 32.84
N ASP A 23 -23.15 13.51 32.12
CA ASP A 23 -23.05 12.21 31.42
C ASP A 23 -21.97 12.16 30.32
N GLU A 24 -21.34 13.29 30.01
CA GLU A 24 -20.22 13.38 29.05
C GLU A 24 -18.84 13.30 29.71
N LEU A 25 -18.78 13.24 31.04
CA LEU A 25 -17.56 13.16 31.84
C LEU A 25 -17.52 11.84 32.62
N ASP A 26 -16.39 11.13 32.52
CA ASP A 26 -16.12 10.01 33.42
C ASP A 26 -15.61 10.59 34.75
N VAL A 27 -16.50 10.70 35.74
CA VAL A 27 -16.16 11.23 37.08
C VAL A 27 -15.95 10.07 38.05
N VAL A 28 -14.74 9.96 38.58
CA VAL A 28 -14.35 8.98 39.61
C VAL A 28 -13.59 9.74 40.70
N ASP A 29 -14.00 9.58 41.96
CA ASP A 29 -13.32 10.15 43.13
C ASP A 29 -13.03 11.67 43.05
N GLY A 30 -13.96 12.46 42.50
CA GLY A 30 -13.81 13.92 42.37
C GLY A 30 -12.89 14.39 41.24
N VAL A 31 -12.40 13.45 40.43
CA VAL A 31 -11.60 13.67 39.23
C VAL A 31 -12.44 13.32 38.00
N ALA A 32 -12.34 14.13 36.97
CA ALA A 32 -13.06 13.96 35.71
C ALA A 32 -12.09 13.90 34.53
N SER A 33 -12.29 12.94 33.63
CA SER A 33 -11.54 12.84 32.37
C SER A 33 -12.45 13.01 31.16
N VAL A 34 -11.92 13.67 30.13
CA VAL A 34 -12.62 13.89 28.85
C VAL A 34 -12.02 12.98 27.80
N ASN A 35 -12.80 12.06 27.25
CA ASN A 35 -12.32 11.09 26.25
C ASN A 35 -12.52 11.55 24.80
N TYR A 36 -12.95 12.79 24.60
CA TYR A 36 -13.16 13.35 23.26
C TYR A 36 -11.90 14.05 22.76
N VAL A 37 -11.75 14.13 21.44
CA VAL A 37 -10.77 15.01 20.77
C VAL A 37 -11.49 15.89 19.76
N GLY A 38 -11.12 17.16 19.69
CA GLY A 38 -11.68 18.09 18.71
C GLY A 38 -12.12 19.41 19.32
N TYR A 39 -13.06 20.07 18.64
CA TYR A 39 -13.46 21.44 18.94
C TYR A 39 -14.93 21.51 19.35
N TYR A 40 -15.21 22.26 20.40
CA TYR A 40 -16.58 22.68 20.71
C TYR A 40 -16.65 24.13 21.19
N TYR A 41 -17.77 24.77 20.89
CA TYR A 41 -18.11 26.10 21.32
C TYR A 41 -19.28 26.04 22.29
N TYR A 42 -19.04 26.43 23.55
CA TYR A 42 -20.07 26.50 24.56
C TYR A 42 -20.77 27.86 24.50
N ALA A 43 -21.96 27.89 23.89
CA ALA A 43 -22.68 29.12 23.58
C ALA A 43 -23.13 29.87 24.82
N THR A 44 -23.58 29.17 25.87
CA THR A 44 -24.07 29.80 27.12
C THR A 44 -23.01 30.67 27.79
N LYS A 45 -21.74 30.22 27.82
CA LYS A 45 -20.61 30.98 28.36
C LYS A 45 -19.77 31.68 27.29
N GLY A 46 -20.16 31.60 26.03
CA GLY A 46 -19.42 32.17 24.90
C GLY A 46 -17.97 31.68 24.77
N THR A 47 -17.66 30.48 25.27
CA THR A 47 -16.29 29.99 25.47
C THR A 47 -15.95 28.89 24.46
N PRO A 48 -14.90 29.07 23.62
CA PRO A 48 -14.38 28.00 22.79
C PRO A 48 -13.53 27.05 23.63
N VAL A 49 -13.69 25.76 23.40
CA VAL A 49 -12.95 24.69 24.08
C VAL A 49 -12.36 23.77 23.02
N PHE A 50 -11.07 23.48 23.16
CA PHE A 50 -10.37 22.53 22.30
C PHE A 50 -9.77 21.43 23.16
N ILE A 51 -10.09 20.20 22.79
CA ILE A 51 -9.60 19.02 23.49
C ILE A 51 -8.51 18.41 22.62
N LEU A 52 -7.29 18.51 23.13
CA LEU A 52 -6.06 18.09 22.49
C LEU A 52 -5.93 16.57 22.48
N PRO A 53 -5.37 15.99 21.41
CA PRO A 53 -4.90 14.61 21.38
C PRO A 53 -3.98 14.27 22.55
N LYS A 54 -4.11 13.11 23.18
CA LYS A 54 -3.24 12.68 24.31
C LYS A 54 -1.75 12.56 23.98
N VAL A 55 -1.38 12.49 22.70
CA VAL A 55 0.02 12.40 22.24
C VAL A 55 0.83 13.67 22.49
N VAL A 56 0.15 14.77 22.85
CA VAL A 56 0.80 16.03 23.28
C VAL A 56 1.49 15.90 24.63
N ILE A 57 1.17 14.86 25.40
CA ILE A 57 1.80 14.56 26.68
C ILE A 57 3.00 13.66 26.42
N ASP A 58 4.17 14.12 26.88
CA ASP A 58 5.43 13.40 26.79
C ASP A 58 5.55 12.26 27.82
N GLN A 59 6.74 11.68 27.93
CA GLN A 59 7.00 10.59 28.87
C GLN A 59 6.99 11.00 30.36
N HIS A 60 7.11 12.29 30.66
CA HIS A 60 7.20 12.88 32.00
C HIS A 60 5.91 13.63 32.40
N ASP A 61 4.81 13.39 31.70
CA ASP A 61 3.53 14.10 31.87
C ASP A 61 3.58 15.62 31.57
N ASN A 62 4.58 16.07 30.81
CA ASN A 62 4.67 17.43 30.31
C ASN A 62 3.96 17.59 28.97
N VAL A 63 3.34 18.74 28.75
CA VAL A 63 2.74 19.10 27.47
C VAL A 63 3.80 19.63 26.50
N PHE A 64 3.85 19.10 25.28
CA PHE A 64 4.78 19.49 24.22
C PHE A 64 6.27 19.33 24.60
N GLY A 65 6.61 18.43 25.53
CA GLY A 65 7.98 18.22 25.98
C GLY A 65 8.57 19.36 26.81
N VAL A 66 7.74 20.30 27.29
CA VAL A 66 8.19 21.46 28.06
C VAL A 66 8.21 21.11 29.55
N GLU A 67 9.41 21.02 30.12
CA GLU A 67 9.58 20.66 31.52
C GLU A 67 8.72 21.52 32.47
N GLY A 68 7.92 20.85 33.30
CA GLY A 68 7.07 21.48 34.32
C GLY A 68 5.79 22.15 33.79
N LEU A 69 5.46 21.97 32.51
CA LEU A 69 4.21 22.41 31.91
C LEU A 69 3.18 21.27 31.91
N ARG A 70 2.28 21.26 32.89
CA ARG A 70 1.26 20.19 32.99
C ARG A 70 -0.06 20.58 32.32
N PRO A 71 -0.93 19.61 31.98
CA PRO A 71 -2.23 19.90 31.37
C PRO A 71 -3.12 20.85 32.21
N GLU A 72 -2.95 20.86 33.53
CA GLU A 72 -3.67 21.75 34.47
C GLU A 72 -3.25 23.23 34.36
N ASP A 73 -2.05 23.48 33.86
CA ASP A 73 -1.44 24.81 33.75
C ASP A 73 -1.91 25.55 32.49
N ILE A 74 -2.45 24.83 31.50
CA ILE A 74 -2.83 25.37 30.19
C ILE A 74 -4.34 25.49 29.98
N ILE A 75 -5.15 25.17 30.99
CA ILE A 75 -6.62 25.12 30.87
C ILE A 75 -7.20 26.42 30.32
N GLU A 76 -6.70 27.58 30.76
CA GLU A 76 -7.10 28.88 30.21
C GLU A 76 -5.96 29.51 29.40
N LEU A 77 -6.15 29.60 28.09
CA LEU A 77 -5.15 30.14 27.17
C LEU A 77 -4.98 31.66 27.31
N THR A 78 -6.02 32.36 27.80
CA THR A 78 -6.04 33.83 27.89
C THR A 78 -5.58 34.40 29.23
N GLU A 79 -5.28 33.54 30.21
CA GLU A 79 -4.74 33.98 31.51
C GLU A 79 -3.29 34.46 31.37
N SER A 80 -2.97 35.57 32.05
CA SER A 80 -1.61 36.14 32.06
C SER A 80 -0.59 35.24 32.78
N SER A 81 -1.07 34.37 33.68
CA SER A 81 -0.30 33.34 34.38
C SER A 81 0.04 32.11 33.52
N ASN A 82 -0.47 32.03 32.29
CA ASN A 82 -0.25 30.89 31.42
C ASN A 82 1.23 30.82 30.97
N LYS A 83 1.89 29.70 31.29
CA LYS A 83 3.31 29.42 31.01
C LYS A 83 3.65 29.23 29.52
N LEU A 84 2.66 29.14 28.63
CA LEU A 84 2.87 28.95 27.19
C LEU A 84 3.47 30.20 26.53
N THR A 85 4.55 29.99 25.79
CA THR A 85 5.16 31.00 24.91
C THR A 85 4.22 31.39 23.76
N GLN A 86 4.44 32.56 23.16
CA GLN A 86 3.67 32.99 21.99
C GLN A 86 3.75 31.99 20.83
N GLY A 87 4.91 31.36 20.61
CA GLY A 87 5.09 30.35 19.57
C GLY A 87 4.24 29.11 19.81
N GLN A 88 4.19 28.61 21.05
CA GLN A 88 3.34 27.47 21.41
C GLN A 88 1.85 27.78 21.29
N ARG A 89 1.43 29.00 21.65
CA ARG A 89 0.03 29.45 21.44
C ARG A 89 -0.33 29.43 19.96
N GLN A 90 0.56 29.92 19.10
CA GLN A 90 0.37 29.90 17.64
C GLN A 90 0.34 28.45 17.10
N PHE A 91 1.20 27.59 17.61
CA PHE A 91 1.20 26.17 17.29
C PHE A 91 -0.13 25.48 17.63
N ILE A 92 -0.68 25.72 18.84
CA ILE A 92 -1.97 25.17 19.27
C ILE A 92 -3.10 25.59 18.33
N TYR A 93 -3.08 26.85 17.85
CA TYR A 93 -4.05 27.30 16.84
C TYR A 93 -3.93 26.50 15.54
N GLY A 94 -2.72 26.31 15.02
CA GLY A 94 -2.49 25.47 13.84
C GLY A 94 -2.97 24.03 14.06
N LEU A 95 -2.62 23.43 15.20
CA LEU A 95 -3.03 22.08 15.57
C LEU A 95 -4.55 21.95 15.66
N SER A 96 -5.24 22.96 16.19
CA SER A 96 -6.71 22.96 16.27
C SER A 96 -7.38 22.90 14.90
N VAL A 97 -6.81 23.60 13.91
CA VAL A 97 -7.28 23.54 12.53
C VAL A 97 -7.05 22.15 11.97
N TRP A 98 -5.86 21.57 12.16
CA TRP A 98 -5.52 20.25 11.62
C TRP A 98 -6.36 19.12 12.20
N ILE A 99 -6.58 19.11 13.51
CA ILE A 99 -7.43 18.12 14.17
C ILE A 99 -8.88 18.25 13.73
N TYR A 100 -9.41 19.47 13.66
CA TYR A 100 -10.76 19.70 13.12
C TYR A 100 -10.88 19.16 11.68
N ARG A 101 -9.89 19.44 10.83
CA ARG A 101 -9.88 18.96 9.44
C ARG A 101 -9.75 17.45 9.34
N ALA A 102 -8.88 16.82 10.11
CA ALA A 102 -8.74 15.37 10.13
C ALA A 102 -10.05 14.68 10.52
N ILE A 103 -10.73 15.16 11.56
CA ILE A 103 -12.03 14.64 11.98
C ILE A 103 -13.08 14.84 10.88
N ALA A 104 -13.11 16.01 10.24
CA ALA A 104 -14.03 16.28 9.14
C ALA A 104 -13.80 15.35 7.94
N VAL A 105 -12.55 15.16 7.51
CA VAL A 105 -12.18 14.27 6.40
C VAL A 105 -12.51 12.81 6.74
N TYR A 106 -12.23 12.37 7.96
CA TYR A 106 -12.62 11.03 8.44
C TYR A 106 -14.13 10.82 8.35
N ARG A 107 -14.92 11.77 8.87
CA ARG A 107 -16.39 11.71 8.78
C ARG A 107 -16.87 11.63 7.33
N ASP A 108 -16.33 12.48 6.45
CA ASP A 108 -16.72 12.50 5.05
C ASP A 108 -16.36 11.18 4.34
N ASN A 109 -15.22 10.58 4.69
CA ASN A 109 -14.84 9.24 4.24
C ASN A 109 -15.82 8.16 4.75
N CYS A 110 -16.23 8.20 6.02
CA CYS A 110 -17.24 7.26 6.55
C CYS A 110 -18.58 7.40 5.81
N ILE A 111 -19.01 8.62 5.50
CA ILE A 111 -20.22 8.87 4.71
C ILE A 111 -20.09 8.26 3.31
N ARG A 112 -18.96 8.51 2.63
CA ARG A 112 -18.72 8.00 1.27
C ARG A 112 -18.68 6.47 1.22
N LEU A 113 -18.10 5.83 2.24
CA LEU A 113 -17.93 4.37 2.32
C LEU A 113 -19.07 3.67 3.06
N ASN A 114 -20.12 4.39 3.46
CA ASN A 114 -21.23 3.88 4.27
C ASN A 114 -20.76 3.13 5.54
N LYS A 115 -19.70 3.63 6.19
CA LYS A 115 -19.18 3.11 7.47
C LYS A 115 -19.88 3.78 8.65
N ASP A 116 -19.82 3.15 9.82
CA ASP A 116 -20.32 3.75 11.06
C ASP A 116 -19.61 5.10 11.34
N ARG A 117 -20.40 6.09 11.78
CA ARG A 117 -19.97 7.44 12.13
C ARG A 117 -20.36 7.83 13.55
N THR A 118 -20.92 6.92 14.35
CA THR A 118 -21.34 7.17 15.74
C THR A 118 -20.21 7.68 16.63
N ILE A 119 -18.96 7.37 16.26
CA ILE A 119 -17.77 7.87 16.93
C ILE A 119 -17.55 9.37 16.74
N ILE A 120 -18.15 10.00 15.72
CA ILE A 120 -18.07 11.44 15.48
C ILE A 120 -19.37 12.11 15.93
N ARG A 121 -19.25 13.00 16.90
CA ARG A 121 -20.31 13.89 17.35
C ARG A 121 -20.20 15.22 16.62
N GLN A 122 -21.29 15.64 15.97
CA GLN A 122 -21.38 16.94 15.32
C GLN A 122 -22.69 17.64 15.64
N GLN A 123 -22.58 18.92 15.94
CA GLN A 123 -23.71 19.86 15.89
C GLN A 123 -23.24 21.12 15.18
N ASN A 124 -23.91 21.45 14.07
CA ASN A 124 -23.73 22.73 13.40
C ASN A 124 -24.80 23.68 13.93
N ALA A 125 -24.46 24.94 14.25
CA ALA A 125 -25.48 25.91 14.57
C ALA A 125 -26.26 26.26 13.30
N ILE A 126 -27.56 25.97 13.31
CA ILE A 126 -28.50 26.56 12.36
C ILE A 126 -28.66 28.03 12.79
N LYS A 127 -28.18 28.97 11.98
CA LYS A 127 -28.31 30.41 12.26
C LYS A 127 -29.56 30.95 11.57
N ILE A 128 -30.66 31.03 12.32
CA ILE A 128 -31.84 31.81 11.96
C ILE A 128 -31.83 33.10 12.80
N GLY A 129 -31.87 34.25 12.13
CA GLY A 129 -32.35 35.50 12.72
C GLY A 129 -31.31 36.48 13.31
N LYS A 130 -31.78 37.72 13.49
CA LYS A 130 -31.11 38.91 14.02
C LYS A 130 -30.83 38.81 15.54
N GLY A 131 -30.13 37.76 15.97
CA GLY A 131 -29.71 37.56 17.38
C GLY A 131 -28.42 38.31 17.77
N LYS A 132 -28.06 38.27 19.07
CA LYS A 132 -26.82 38.85 19.62
C LYS A 132 -25.57 38.31 18.90
N ARG A 133 -24.68 39.24 18.50
CA ARG A 133 -23.36 38.96 17.89
C ARG A 133 -22.39 38.43 18.97
N ARG A 134 -21.98 37.15 18.94
CA ARG A 134 -20.85 36.56 19.70
C ARG A 134 -19.50 37.10 19.21
N THR A 135 -18.39 36.83 19.87
CA THR A 135 -17.03 37.02 19.32
C THR A 135 -16.43 35.70 18.80
N SER A 136 -15.86 35.66 17.59
CA SER A 136 -14.89 34.65 17.18
C SER A 136 -13.64 34.82 18.03
N ASN A 137 -13.35 33.80 18.82
CA ASN A 137 -12.29 33.83 19.81
C ASN A 137 -11.07 32.98 19.38
N THR A 138 -11.20 32.12 18.36
CA THR A 138 -10.11 31.26 17.87
C THR A 138 -9.82 31.46 16.38
N PHE A 139 -8.59 31.11 15.96
CA PHE A 139 -8.20 31.12 14.54
C PHE A 139 -9.06 30.18 13.69
N LEU A 140 -9.42 29.01 14.21
CA LEU A 140 -10.35 28.08 13.57
C LEU A 140 -11.72 28.75 13.32
N ASP A 141 -12.27 29.47 14.31
CA ASP A 141 -13.53 30.20 14.13
C ASP A 141 -13.45 31.24 13.01
N ILE A 142 -12.32 31.94 12.89
CA ILE A 142 -12.09 32.94 11.84
C ILE A 142 -12.10 32.25 10.47
N ILE A 143 -11.38 31.13 10.32
CA ILE A 143 -11.37 30.34 9.09
C ILE A 143 -12.77 29.86 8.72
N LEU A 144 -13.48 29.23 9.66
CA LEU A 144 -14.84 28.74 9.44
C LEU A 144 -15.79 29.89 9.05
N SER A 145 -15.60 31.07 9.63
CA SER A 145 -16.41 32.25 9.34
C SER A 145 -16.12 32.85 7.97
N LEU A 146 -14.87 32.85 7.51
CA LEU A 146 -14.51 33.26 6.15
C LEU A 146 -15.16 32.35 5.10
N ILE A 147 -15.10 31.03 5.33
CA ILE A 147 -15.71 30.02 4.45
C ILE A 147 -17.22 30.18 4.41
N GLU A 148 -17.84 30.32 5.59
CA GLU A 148 -19.28 30.50 5.69
C GLU A 148 -19.74 31.83 5.09
N PHE A 149 -18.98 32.91 5.27
CA PHE A 149 -19.24 34.19 4.63
C PHE A 149 -19.24 34.06 3.10
N ASN A 150 -18.28 33.32 2.53
CA ASN A 150 -18.22 33.04 1.09
C ASN A 150 -19.48 32.32 0.62
N ARG A 151 -19.92 31.30 1.37
CA ARG A 151 -21.09 30.48 1.04
C ARG A 151 -22.40 31.27 1.09
N GLN A 152 -22.59 32.10 2.13
CA GLN A 152 -23.83 32.84 2.36
C GLN A 152 -23.98 34.09 1.47
N ASN A 153 -22.88 34.69 1.02
CA ASN A 153 -22.91 35.98 0.32
C ASN A 153 -22.62 35.88 -1.19
N ARG A 154 -22.87 34.71 -1.80
CA ARG A 154 -22.62 34.45 -3.22
C ARG A 154 -23.24 35.49 -4.16
N ASP A 155 -24.52 35.80 -3.96
CA ASP A 155 -25.26 36.77 -4.78
C ASP A 155 -24.69 38.19 -4.65
N TRP A 156 -24.19 38.53 -3.46
CA TRP A 156 -23.56 39.82 -3.20
C TRP A 156 -22.23 39.96 -3.95
N PHE A 157 -21.40 38.90 -3.96
CA PHE A 157 -20.17 38.90 -4.77
C PHE A 157 -20.48 39.03 -6.27
N MET A 158 -21.47 38.29 -6.77
CA MET A 158 -21.86 38.34 -8.17
C MET A 158 -22.42 39.73 -8.55
N PHE A 159 -23.17 40.36 -7.64
CA PHE A 159 -23.64 41.73 -7.81
C PHE A 159 -22.47 42.72 -7.92
N ILE A 160 -21.46 42.63 -7.05
CA ILE A 160 -20.27 43.51 -7.11
C ILE A 160 -19.54 43.34 -8.44
N VAL A 161 -19.27 42.10 -8.87
CA VAL A 161 -18.59 41.81 -10.14
C VAL A 161 -19.39 42.37 -11.32
N LYS A 162 -20.70 42.15 -11.33
CA LYS A 162 -21.61 42.66 -12.36
C LYS A 162 -21.62 44.19 -12.40
N ASN A 163 -21.62 44.85 -11.24
CA ASN A 163 -21.58 46.30 -11.16
C ASN A 163 -20.24 46.86 -11.65
N ASN A 164 -19.13 46.21 -11.29
CA ASN A 164 -17.78 46.59 -11.72
C ASN A 164 -17.63 46.52 -13.25
N ARG A 165 -18.30 45.56 -13.90
CA ARG A 165 -18.29 45.42 -15.37
C ARG A 165 -19.23 46.40 -16.09
N ARG A 166 -20.30 46.87 -15.44
CA ARG A 166 -21.33 47.75 -16.03
C ARG A 166 -20.92 49.21 -16.23
N GLY A 167 -19.75 49.62 -15.72
CA GLY A 167 -19.24 51.01 -15.79
C GLY A 167 -18.22 51.30 -16.90
N PHE A 168 -17.83 50.30 -17.69
CA PHE A 168 -16.79 50.45 -18.72
C PHE A 168 -17.30 51.30 -19.91
N ASN A 169 -16.48 52.26 -20.37
CA ASN A 169 -16.71 53.07 -21.57
C ASN A 169 -18.02 53.87 -21.63
N LYS A 170 -18.70 54.12 -20.51
CA LYS A 170 -19.85 55.04 -20.50
C LYS A 170 -19.34 56.45 -20.81
N ILE A 171 -19.81 57.00 -21.93
CA ILE A 171 -19.47 58.36 -22.38
C ILE A 171 -19.92 59.35 -21.30
N ASN A 172 -18.99 60.20 -20.87
CA ASN A 172 -19.32 61.30 -19.97
C ASN A 172 -19.82 62.47 -20.81
N TRP A 173 -21.08 62.41 -21.24
CA TRP A 173 -21.67 63.39 -22.16
C TRP A 173 -21.41 64.83 -21.75
N SER A 174 -21.53 65.17 -20.46
CA SER A 174 -21.22 66.52 -19.99
C SER A 174 -19.79 66.95 -20.27
N GLN A 175 -18.80 66.09 -20.01
CA GLN A 175 -17.39 66.41 -20.30
C GLN A 175 -17.08 66.33 -21.81
N THR A 176 -17.67 65.39 -22.53
CA THR A 176 -17.55 65.25 -23.99
C THR A 176 -18.07 66.50 -24.70
N ILE A 177 -19.26 66.98 -24.34
CA ILE A 177 -19.86 68.20 -24.91
C ILE A 177 -18.97 69.43 -24.64
N THR A 178 -18.37 69.52 -23.45
CA THR A 178 -17.53 70.68 -23.09
C THR A 178 -16.13 70.65 -23.71
N LYS A 179 -15.54 69.46 -23.93
CA LYS A 179 -14.09 69.34 -24.21
C LYS A 179 -13.74 68.68 -25.54
N SER A 180 -14.63 67.89 -26.13
CA SER A 180 -14.37 67.21 -27.41
C SER A 180 -14.81 68.10 -28.57
N GLN A 181 -14.07 68.07 -29.68
CA GLN A 181 -14.49 68.75 -30.91
C GLN A 181 -15.76 68.09 -31.48
N VAL A 182 -16.69 68.93 -31.92
CA VAL A 182 -17.96 68.52 -32.53
C VAL A 182 -17.96 68.87 -34.02
N ILE A 183 -18.39 67.93 -34.86
CA ILE A 183 -18.68 68.17 -36.27
C ILE A 183 -20.20 68.08 -36.44
N VAL A 184 -20.81 69.09 -37.05
CA VAL A 184 -22.25 69.10 -37.31
C VAL A 184 -22.49 68.68 -38.76
N GLN A 185 -23.19 67.56 -38.95
CA GLN A 185 -23.58 67.06 -40.26
C GLN A 185 -25.08 66.75 -40.24
N ASN A 186 -25.82 67.16 -41.27
CA ASN A 186 -27.28 66.98 -41.37
C ASN A 186 -28.07 67.47 -40.14
N ASN A 187 -27.65 68.61 -39.55
CA ASN A 187 -28.25 69.18 -38.34
C ASN A 187 -28.12 68.33 -37.06
N GLU A 188 -27.23 67.31 -37.06
CA GLU A 188 -26.93 66.48 -35.89
C GLU A 188 -25.46 66.66 -35.43
N PRO A 189 -25.20 66.79 -34.12
CA PRO A 189 -23.85 66.91 -33.58
C PRO A 189 -23.15 65.54 -33.47
N ILE A 190 -22.00 65.39 -34.12
CA ILE A 190 -21.17 64.18 -34.08
C ILE A 190 -19.87 64.48 -33.34
N TYR A 191 -19.58 63.71 -32.28
CA TYR A 191 -18.35 63.80 -31.51
C TYR A 191 -17.39 62.68 -31.91
N ILE A 192 -16.24 63.03 -32.50
CA ILE A 192 -15.28 62.04 -33.02
C ILE A 192 -14.54 61.31 -31.88
N ASP A 193 -14.18 62.02 -30.80
CA ASP A 193 -13.45 61.45 -29.65
C ASP A 193 -14.19 61.71 -28.33
N PRO A 194 -15.22 60.89 -28.00
CA PRO A 194 -16.00 61.09 -26.80
C PRO A 194 -15.22 60.72 -25.52
N LEU A 195 -15.06 61.68 -24.61
CA LEU A 195 -14.45 61.43 -23.31
C LEU A 195 -15.23 60.40 -22.48
N THR A 196 -14.59 59.26 -22.19
CA THR A 196 -15.13 58.20 -21.35
C THR A 196 -14.72 58.37 -19.89
N LYS A 197 -15.54 57.88 -18.94
CA LYS A 197 -15.13 57.81 -17.53
C LYS A 197 -13.97 56.80 -17.40
N LYS A 198 -12.77 57.28 -16.99
CA LYS A 198 -11.62 56.40 -16.69
C LYS A 198 -11.81 55.67 -15.35
N ARG A 199 -11.23 54.46 -15.25
CA ARG A 199 -11.28 53.56 -14.09
C ARG A 199 -10.89 54.29 -12.79
N GLN A 200 -11.82 54.42 -11.86
CA GLN A 200 -11.49 54.68 -10.46
C GLN A 200 -11.00 53.36 -9.85
N ILE A 201 -9.90 53.36 -9.10
CA ILE A 201 -9.44 52.17 -8.36
C ILE A 201 -10.60 51.73 -7.47
N ASN A 202 -11.16 50.56 -7.77
CA ASN A 202 -12.33 50.06 -7.07
C ASN A 202 -11.85 49.35 -5.79
N PHE A 203 -11.94 50.03 -4.65
CA PHE A 203 -11.46 49.51 -3.37
C PHE A 203 -12.16 48.21 -2.94
N ASP A 204 -13.36 47.93 -3.47
CA ASP A 204 -14.04 46.64 -3.29
C ASP A 204 -13.31 45.51 -4.04
N GLU A 205 -12.74 45.78 -5.21
CA GLU A 205 -11.94 44.81 -5.98
C GLU A 205 -10.70 44.38 -5.20
N GLU A 206 -10.01 45.33 -4.55
CA GLU A 206 -8.83 45.05 -3.74
C GLU A 206 -9.15 44.20 -2.50
N LEU A 207 -10.23 44.50 -1.77
CA LEU A 207 -10.65 43.68 -0.63
C LEU A 207 -11.02 42.26 -1.06
N LEU A 208 -11.69 42.12 -2.21
CA LEU A 208 -12.07 40.82 -2.75
C LEU A 208 -10.84 40.02 -3.19
N VAL A 209 -9.85 40.64 -3.82
CA VAL A 209 -8.57 39.96 -4.14
C VAL A 209 -7.92 39.44 -2.86
N ILE A 210 -7.82 40.26 -1.80
CA ILE A 210 -7.26 39.81 -0.51
C ILE A 210 -8.08 38.65 0.06
N PHE A 211 -9.41 38.77 0.08
CA PHE A 211 -10.31 37.74 0.60
C PHE A 211 -10.18 36.41 -0.16
N TYR A 212 -10.26 36.42 -1.49
CA TYR A 212 -10.13 35.20 -2.29
C TYR A 212 -8.70 34.63 -2.22
N SER A 213 -7.68 35.48 -2.02
CA SER A 213 -6.31 35.01 -1.75
C SER A 213 -6.21 34.31 -0.39
N ILE A 214 -6.89 34.81 0.64
CA ILE A 214 -7.00 34.13 1.94
C ILE A 214 -7.72 32.78 1.77
N LEU A 215 -8.86 32.75 1.06
CA LEU A 215 -9.57 31.49 0.81
C LEU A 215 -8.71 30.48 0.05
N ASN A 216 -7.91 30.94 -0.92
CA ASN A 216 -6.95 30.09 -1.63
C ASN A 216 -5.85 29.57 -0.72
N HIS A 217 -5.30 30.41 0.15
CA HIS A 217 -4.35 29.97 1.16
C HIS A 217 -4.97 28.95 2.13
N ILE A 218 -6.24 29.13 2.52
CA ILE A 218 -6.95 28.18 3.38
C ILE A 218 -7.20 26.85 2.64
N HIS A 219 -7.53 26.91 1.34
CA HIS A 219 -7.71 25.75 0.48
C HIS A 219 -6.42 24.95 0.30
N GLU A 220 -5.36 25.60 -0.21
CA GLU A 220 -4.08 24.95 -0.51
C GLU A 220 -3.31 24.58 0.77
N GLY A 221 -3.37 25.46 1.78
CA GLY A 221 -2.64 25.33 3.02
C GLY A 221 -3.24 24.29 3.96
N TYR A 222 -4.56 24.32 4.17
CA TYR A 222 -5.28 23.50 5.16
C TYR A 222 -6.31 22.52 4.56
N GLY A 223 -6.48 22.49 3.24
CA GLY A 223 -7.34 21.54 2.54
C GLY A 223 -8.84 21.80 2.70
N PHE A 224 -9.30 23.00 3.08
CA PHE A 224 -10.74 23.29 3.17
C PHE A 224 -11.41 23.35 1.79
N PRO A 225 -12.61 22.77 1.61
CA PRO A 225 -13.35 22.91 0.37
C PRO A 225 -13.87 24.35 0.24
N ILE A 226 -13.48 25.02 -0.85
CA ILE A 226 -13.93 26.39 -1.16
C ILE A 226 -14.75 26.35 -2.45
N GLN A 227 -15.90 27.01 -2.43
CA GLN A 227 -16.68 27.27 -3.63
C GLN A 227 -16.17 28.54 -4.31
N TRP A 228 -15.61 28.39 -5.51
CA TRP A 228 -15.11 29.50 -6.31
C TRP A 228 -16.26 30.14 -7.08
N ASN A 229 -16.52 31.41 -6.78
CA ASN A 229 -17.65 32.15 -7.36
C ASN A 229 -17.19 33.20 -8.37
N VAL A 230 -15.93 33.61 -8.30
CA VAL A 230 -15.35 34.68 -9.12
C VAL A 230 -13.89 34.33 -9.41
N ASN A 231 -13.43 34.61 -10.63
CA ASN A 231 -12.04 34.39 -11.04
C ASN A 231 -11.26 35.72 -10.95
N TYR A 232 -10.63 35.97 -9.80
CA TYR A 232 -9.72 37.10 -9.57
C TYR A 232 -8.27 36.66 -9.77
N GLU A 233 -7.38 37.58 -10.14
CA GLU A 233 -5.94 37.34 -10.07
C GLU A 233 -5.52 37.33 -8.58
N LEU A 234 -5.23 36.14 -8.06
CA LEU A 234 -4.97 35.94 -6.63
C LEU A 234 -3.50 36.19 -6.27
N ILE A 235 -3.28 36.61 -5.04
CA ILE A 235 -1.97 36.71 -4.42
C ILE A 235 -1.60 35.31 -3.90
N THR A 236 -0.60 34.67 -4.50
CA THR A 236 -0.23 33.28 -4.19
C THR A 236 1.28 33.14 -3.92
N GLY A 237 1.67 31.98 -3.36
CA GLY A 237 3.06 31.63 -3.08
C GLY A 237 3.81 32.66 -2.22
N LYS A 238 5.07 32.93 -2.56
CA LYS A 238 5.95 33.88 -1.84
C LYS A 238 5.36 35.29 -1.71
N ARG A 239 4.49 35.71 -2.65
CA ARG A 239 3.82 37.01 -2.56
C ARG A 239 2.81 37.02 -1.40
N PHE A 240 2.07 35.93 -1.21
CA PHE A 240 1.13 35.79 -0.11
C PHE A 240 1.84 35.58 1.23
N GLU A 241 2.98 34.89 1.26
CA GLU A 241 3.79 34.74 2.47
C GLU A 241 4.20 36.10 3.07
N ARG A 242 4.50 37.10 2.23
CA ARG A 242 4.77 38.48 2.69
C ARG A 242 3.56 39.16 3.34
N TYR A 243 2.35 38.71 3.04
CA TYR A 243 1.13 39.22 3.67
C TYR A 243 0.96 38.67 5.09
N LEU A 244 1.49 37.46 5.36
CA LEU A 244 1.45 36.83 6.67
C LEU A 244 2.48 37.45 7.62
N ALA A 245 2.21 37.29 8.92
CA ALA A 245 3.16 37.63 9.96
C ALA A 245 4.39 36.71 9.87
N HIS A 246 5.59 37.26 10.01
CA HIS A 246 6.83 36.50 9.96
C HIS A 246 7.81 36.98 11.02
N LYS A 247 8.62 36.06 11.53
CA LYS A 247 9.72 36.37 12.45
C LYS A 247 10.90 36.94 11.66
N ARG A 248 11.52 37.97 12.23
CA ARG A 248 12.78 38.55 11.74
C ARG A 248 13.96 37.86 12.43
N GLU A 249 15.14 38.03 11.84
CA GLU A 249 16.40 37.49 12.37
C GLU A 249 16.73 38.03 13.77
N ASP A 250 16.23 39.23 14.09
CA ASP A 250 16.36 39.88 15.40
C ASP A 250 15.38 39.35 16.47
N GLY A 251 14.59 38.33 16.15
CA GLY A 251 13.60 37.73 17.05
C GLY A 251 12.27 38.49 17.14
N THR A 252 12.12 39.65 16.50
CA THR A 252 10.85 40.41 16.47
C THR A 252 9.87 39.86 15.43
N VAL A 253 8.57 40.09 15.64
CA VAL A 253 7.50 39.63 14.72
C VAL A 253 7.01 40.81 13.88
N ASP A 254 7.18 40.74 12.57
CA ASP A 254 6.53 41.67 11.64
C ASP A 254 5.06 41.23 11.45
N PRO A 255 4.06 42.11 11.65
CA PRO A 255 2.65 41.78 11.43
C PRO A 255 2.28 41.47 9.97
N GLY A 256 3.23 41.61 9.04
CA GLY A 256 3.04 41.31 7.62
C GLY A 256 2.46 42.46 6.82
N PHE A 257 2.46 42.31 5.50
CA PHE A 257 1.87 43.31 4.59
C PHE A 257 0.33 43.29 4.65
N GLY A 258 -0.30 42.16 4.99
CA GLY A 258 -1.76 42.02 5.02
C GLY A 258 -2.42 42.96 6.04
N VAL A 259 -1.92 42.98 7.28
CA VAL A 259 -2.40 43.89 8.34
C VAL A 259 -2.21 45.35 7.93
N ARG A 260 -1.00 45.70 7.43
CA ARG A 260 -0.68 47.06 6.98
C ARG A 260 -1.62 47.52 5.86
N ARG A 261 -1.84 46.67 4.86
CA ARG A 261 -2.67 47.00 3.71
C ARG A 261 -4.14 47.14 4.11
N LEU A 262 -4.66 46.23 4.93
CA LEU A 262 -6.04 46.31 5.40
C LEU A 262 -6.29 47.57 6.25
N ARG A 263 -5.32 48.04 7.06
CA ARG A 263 -5.45 49.33 7.77
C ARG A 263 -5.59 50.51 6.81
N GLN A 264 -4.84 50.53 5.70
CA GLN A 264 -4.89 51.60 4.69
C GLN A 264 -6.24 51.71 3.96
N ILE A 265 -6.97 50.59 3.86
CA ILE A 265 -8.24 50.53 3.13
C ILE A 265 -9.49 50.53 4.03
N LYS A 266 -9.32 50.49 5.36
CA LYS A 266 -10.40 50.40 6.36
C LYS A 266 -11.58 51.37 6.14
N TYR A 267 -11.29 52.64 5.86
CA TYR A 267 -12.31 53.71 5.79
C TYR A 267 -12.96 53.87 4.40
N LYS A 268 -12.77 52.90 3.51
CA LYS A 268 -13.21 53.01 2.11
C LYS A 268 -14.50 52.23 1.79
N TYR A 269 -15.07 51.55 2.78
CA TYR A 269 -16.23 50.68 2.60
C TYR A 269 -17.49 51.28 3.24
N PHE A 270 -18.58 51.35 2.47
CA PHE A 270 -19.85 51.95 2.89
C PHE A 270 -20.97 50.92 3.18
N SER A 271 -20.75 49.64 2.86
CA SER A 271 -21.73 48.58 3.14
C SER A 271 -21.34 47.75 4.36
N ASP A 272 -22.32 47.40 5.18
CA ASP A 272 -22.14 46.53 6.36
C ASP A 272 -21.47 45.19 6.02
N LYS A 273 -21.79 44.63 4.84
CA LYS A 273 -21.19 43.38 4.34
C LYS A 273 -19.70 43.54 4.01
N ALA A 274 -19.31 44.65 3.39
CA ALA A 274 -17.90 44.92 3.08
C ALA A 274 -17.09 45.19 4.36
N LEU A 275 -17.66 45.90 5.33
CA LEU A 275 -17.04 46.08 6.65
C LEU A 275 -16.85 44.75 7.38
N GLN A 276 -17.88 43.90 7.39
CA GLN A 276 -17.79 42.56 7.97
C GLN A 276 -16.71 41.71 7.29
N LEU A 277 -16.63 41.75 5.95
CA LEU A 277 -15.59 41.05 5.20
C LEU A 277 -14.19 41.56 5.55
N TRP A 278 -14.03 42.89 5.64
CA TRP A 278 -12.79 43.51 6.06
C TRP A 278 -12.37 43.07 7.47
N GLU A 279 -13.29 43.01 8.44
CA GLU A 279 -13.02 42.54 9.79
C GLU A 279 -12.54 41.09 9.82
N LEU A 280 -13.16 40.21 9.03
CA LEU A 280 -12.76 38.80 8.92
C LEU A 280 -11.38 38.65 8.27
N CYS A 281 -11.12 39.35 7.16
CA CYS A 281 -9.81 39.35 6.52
C CYS A 281 -8.73 39.92 7.44
N PHE A 282 -9.06 40.97 8.20
CA PHE A 282 -8.14 41.58 9.13
C PHE A 282 -7.76 40.64 10.26
N ALA A 283 -8.73 39.95 10.86
CA ALA A 283 -8.46 39.00 11.94
C ALA A 283 -7.74 37.74 11.49
N PHE A 284 -7.87 37.34 10.22
CA PHE A 284 -7.05 36.27 9.67
C PHE A 284 -5.55 36.60 9.70
N PHE A 285 -5.17 37.81 9.30
CA PHE A 285 -3.76 38.24 9.34
C PHE A 285 -3.33 38.66 10.75
N ASP A 286 -4.19 39.37 11.47
CA ASP A 286 -3.99 39.75 12.85
C ASP A 286 -4.53 38.66 13.77
N GLN A 287 -3.81 37.53 13.82
CA GLN A 287 -4.12 36.31 14.59
C GLN A 287 -4.38 36.55 16.10
N SER A 288 -4.22 37.79 16.57
CA SER A 288 -4.46 38.24 17.95
C SER A 288 -5.85 38.86 18.18
N ARG A 289 -6.60 39.20 17.12
CA ARG A 289 -7.80 40.03 17.22
C ARG A 289 -9.11 39.25 17.23
N GLN A 290 -9.95 39.56 18.22
CA GLN A 290 -11.32 39.03 18.35
C GLN A 290 -12.28 39.73 17.37
N VAL A 291 -13.08 38.97 16.63
CA VAL A 291 -14.12 39.49 15.69
C VAL A 291 -15.50 39.18 16.24
N LYS A 292 -16.57 39.92 15.89
CA LYS A 292 -17.94 39.60 16.33
C LYS A 292 -18.77 38.87 15.25
N ILE A 293 -19.31 37.68 15.52
CA ILE A 293 -20.17 36.85 14.65
C ILE A 293 -21.50 36.52 15.34
N ASN A 294 -22.63 36.41 14.64
CA ASN A 294 -23.88 35.88 15.23
C ASN A 294 -23.81 34.35 15.44
N ALA A 295 -24.06 33.83 16.65
CA ALA A 295 -24.36 32.41 16.86
C ALA A 295 -25.22 32.24 18.13
N GLN A 296 -26.28 31.43 18.04
CA GLN A 296 -27.23 31.20 19.14
C GLN A 296 -27.12 29.80 19.77
N PHE A 297 -26.43 28.85 19.14
CA PHE A 297 -26.36 27.43 19.56
C PHE A 297 -24.93 26.94 19.76
N ASN A 298 -24.77 25.86 20.53
CA ASN A 298 -23.49 25.13 20.67
C ASN A 298 -23.09 24.57 19.29
N GLU A 299 -21.81 24.69 18.95
CA GLU A 299 -21.22 24.12 17.73
C GLU A 299 -20.14 23.14 18.18
N PHE A 300 -20.15 21.90 17.71
CA PHE A 300 -19.09 20.96 18.04
C PHE A 300 -18.79 20.00 16.90
N LEU A 301 -17.52 19.61 16.81
CA LEU A 301 -17.01 18.50 16.03
C LEU A 301 -16.00 17.74 16.91
N LEU A 302 -16.45 16.63 17.46
CA LEU A 302 -15.72 15.84 18.46
C LEU A 302 -15.66 14.37 18.02
N ALA A 303 -14.49 13.76 18.15
CA ALA A 303 -14.31 12.32 18.04
C ALA A 303 -14.36 11.70 19.46
N LYS A 304 -15.25 10.72 19.68
CA LYS A 304 -15.37 10.00 20.97
C LYS A 304 -14.19 9.09 21.28
N ASN A 305 -13.56 8.57 20.22
CA ASN A 305 -12.40 7.69 20.33
C ASN A 305 -11.46 8.07 19.19
N PHE A 306 -10.41 8.82 19.52
CA PHE A 306 -9.46 9.28 18.52
C PHE A 306 -8.47 8.18 18.09
N ASN A 307 -8.37 7.05 18.83
CA ASN A 307 -7.57 5.90 18.36
C ASN A 307 -8.10 5.40 17.01
N ILE A 308 -9.42 5.23 16.86
CA ILE A 308 -10.05 4.77 15.62
C ILE A 308 -9.83 5.78 14.47
N VAL A 309 -9.89 7.08 14.79
CA VAL A 309 -9.61 8.13 13.79
C VAL A 309 -8.14 8.07 13.37
N PHE A 310 -7.22 7.85 14.31
CA PHE A 310 -5.79 7.72 14.02
C PHE A 310 -5.46 6.45 13.22
N GLU A 311 -6.05 5.31 13.56
CA GLU A 311 -5.97 4.07 12.78
C GLU A 311 -6.42 4.33 11.33
N ALA A 312 -7.59 4.93 11.13
CA ALA A 312 -8.05 5.26 9.78
C ALA A 312 -7.18 6.28 9.04
N ILE A 313 -6.50 7.18 9.76
CA ILE A 313 -5.51 8.10 9.17
C ILE A 313 -4.31 7.31 8.63
N ILE A 314 -3.77 6.37 9.42
CA ILE A 314 -2.63 5.56 9.00
C ILE A 314 -3.03 4.64 7.85
N ASP A 315 -4.19 3.97 7.96
CA ASP A 315 -4.71 3.08 6.91
C ASP A 315 -4.88 3.81 5.56
N ASP A 316 -5.46 5.01 5.56
CA ASP A 316 -5.59 5.84 4.34
C ASP A 316 -4.23 6.28 3.75
N LEU A 317 -3.19 6.38 4.58
CA LEU A 317 -1.86 6.85 4.17
C LEU A 317 -0.91 5.73 3.75
N ILE A 318 -1.03 4.52 4.32
CA ILE A 318 -0.11 3.41 4.04
C ILE A 318 -0.78 2.11 3.65
N GLY A 319 -2.06 1.88 3.98
CA GLY A 319 -2.80 0.64 3.69
C GLY A 319 -3.22 0.52 2.22
N ASP A 320 -3.72 -0.66 1.84
CA ASP A 320 -4.41 -0.88 0.57
C ASP A 320 -5.89 -1.22 0.78
N ASN A 321 -6.76 -0.64 -0.06
CA ASN A 321 -8.22 -0.82 0.04
C ASN A 321 -8.77 -2.01 -0.77
N LYS A 322 -7.90 -2.92 -1.24
CA LYS A 322 -8.25 -3.92 -2.27
C LYS A 322 -8.28 -5.36 -1.80
N PHE A 323 -8.01 -5.64 -0.53
CA PHE A 323 -7.95 -7.01 -0.05
C PHE A 323 -9.34 -7.61 0.15
N PRO A 324 -9.48 -8.94 -0.03
CA PRO A 324 -10.71 -9.65 0.31
C PRO A 324 -11.08 -9.46 1.78
N ASP A 325 -12.38 -9.42 2.07
CA ASP A 325 -12.89 -9.27 3.45
C ASP A 325 -12.37 -10.38 4.40
N LYS A 326 -12.09 -11.58 3.88
CA LYS A 326 -11.53 -12.71 4.64
C LYS A 326 -10.12 -12.41 5.18
N LEU A 327 -9.34 -11.59 4.49
CA LEU A 327 -7.99 -11.21 4.91
C LEU A 327 -8.02 -10.05 5.93
N ASN A 328 -8.93 -9.09 5.74
CA ASN A 328 -8.97 -7.86 6.53
C ASN A 328 -9.92 -7.92 7.73
N LYS A 329 -11.18 -8.37 7.54
CA LYS A 329 -12.29 -8.11 8.48
C LYS A 329 -13.01 -9.33 9.03
N LYS A 330 -12.94 -10.46 8.32
CA LYS A 330 -13.59 -11.73 8.69
C LYS A 330 -12.55 -12.82 8.91
N GLN A 331 -11.46 -12.51 9.62
CA GLN A 331 -10.57 -13.57 10.06
C GLN A 331 -11.36 -14.54 10.95
N GLU A 332 -11.05 -15.83 10.88
CA GLU A 332 -11.80 -16.89 11.56
C GLU A 332 -11.86 -16.70 13.08
N ASP A 333 -10.88 -15.97 13.65
CA ASP A 333 -10.82 -15.61 15.07
C ASP A 333 -11.56 -14.31 15.42
N GLY A 334 -12.24 -13.68 14.45
CA GLY A 334 -13.02 -12.45 14.61
C GLY A 334 -12.18 -11.18 14.78
N LYS A 335 -10.85 -11.24 14.57
CA LYS A 335 -9.98 -10.07 14.69
C LYS A 335 -9.79 -9.36 13.34
N GLU A 336 -9.66 -8.05 13.40
CA GLU A 336 -9.43 -7.18 12.24
C GLU A 336 -7.98 -6.70 12.24
N VAL A 337 -7.28 -6.83 11.12
CA VAL A 337 -5.90 -6.32 10.97
C VAL A 337 -5.98 -4.82 10.69
N ASP A 338 -5.31 -4.00 11.49
CA ASP A 338 -5.36 -2.55 11.35
C ASP A 338 -4.85 -2.08 9.98
N HIS A 339 -3.63 -2.49 9.61
CA HIS A 339 -2.96 -2.08 8.38
C HIS A 339 -2.39 -3.28 7.66
N ILE A 340 -2.79 -3.47 6.40
CA ILE A 340 -2.16 -4.43 5.50
C ILE A 340 -1.99 -3.80 4.12
N PHE A 341 -0.89 -4.11 3.46
CA PHE A 341 -0.62 -3.70 2.09
C PHE A 341 0.35 -4.64 1.38
N LEU A 342 0.32 -4.62 0.05
CA LEU A 342 1.32 -5.28 -0.78
C LEU A 342 2.41 -4.30 -1.14
N TRP A 343 3.65 -4.76 -1.00
CA TRP A 343 4.83 -4.02 -1.44
C TRP A 343 5.95 -4.97 -1.80
N ASP A 344 7.01 -4.43 -2.38
CA ASP A 344 8.15 -5.20 -2.85
C ASP A 344 8.70 -6.12 -1.76
N SER A 345 8.98 -7.36 -2.16
CA SER A 345 9.56 -8.39 -1.30
C SER A 345 10.89 -7.95 -0.68
N LEU A 346 11.20 -8.44 0.51
CA LEU A 346 12.49 -8.18 1.15
C LEU A 346 13.64 -8.91 0.44
N THR A 347 13.35 -10.03 -0.23
CA THR A 347 14.32 -11.04 -0.68
C THR A 347 14.74 -10.95 -2.15
N THR A 348 14.05 -10.15 -2.96
CA THR A 348 14.33 -10.00 -4.41
C THR A 348 14.32 -8.53 -4.82
N VAL A 349 15.00 -8.26 -5.93
CA VAL A 349 15.03 -6.97 -6.64
C VAL A 349 14.09 -6.94 -7.84
N GLU A 350 13.45 -8.07 -8.17
CA GLU A 350 12.60 -8.18 -9.35
C GLU A 350 11.31 -7.36 -9.18
N PRO A 351 10.97 -6.51 -10.17
CA PRO A 351 9.74 -5.74 -10.12
C PRO A 351 8.53 -6.68 -10.18
N GLY A 352 7.50 -6.39 -9.37
CA GLY A 352 6.27 -7.18 -9.35
C GLY A 352 6.27 -8.36 -8.36
N LYS A 353 7.43 -8.73 -7.80
CA LYS A 353 7.48 -9.70 -6.68
C LYS A 353 7.18 -9.01 -5.36
N GLN A 354 5.97 -9.22 -4.85
CA GLN A 354 5.46 -8.57 -3.64
C GLN A 354 5.30 -9.53 -2.47
N THR A 355 5.24 -8.98 -1.26
CA THR A 355 4.86 -9.69 -0.04
C THR A 355 3.89 -8.82 0.78
N PHE A 356 3.24 -9.43 1.77
CA PHE A 356 2.34 -8.73 2.68
C PHE A 356 3.13 -8.01 3.76
N TYR A 357 2.80 -6.74 3.96
CA TYR A 357 3.27 -5.91 5.06
C TYR A 357 2.10 -5.73 6.03
N ILE A 358 2.32 -6.08 7.29
CA ILE A 358 1.27 -6.09 8.31
C ILE A 358 1.68 -5.12 9.43
N GLY A 359 0.80 -4.18 9.70
CA GLY A 359 1.03 -3.10 10.65
C GLY A 359 -0.10 -2.98 11.65
N ASP A 360 0.25 -2.50 12.84
CA ASP A 360 -0.69 -2.05 13.86
C ASP A 360 -0.27 -0.64 14.31
N SER A 361 -1.25 0.27 14.44
CA SER A 361 -0.98 1.65 14.81
C SER A 361 -1.36 1.92 16.25
N LYS A 362 -0.46 2.52 17.01
CA LYS A 362 -0.64 2.86 18.42
C LYS A 362 -0.72 4.37 18.62
N TYR A 363 -1.86 4.80 19.15
CA TYR A 363 -2.12 6.16 19.60
C TYR A 363 -2.09 6.17 21.13
N TYR A 364 -0.91 6.39 21.72
CA TYR A 364 -0.71 6.39 23.17
C TYR A 364 -0.14 7.72 23.68
N LYS A 365 -0.23 7.95 25.00
CA LYS A 365 0.65 8.93 25.66
C LYS A 365 2.09 8.45 25.47
N GLN A 366 3.05 9.34 25.22
CA GLN A 366 4.41 8.93 24.86
C GLN A 366 5.11 8.10 25.96
N LYS A 367 4.65 8.19 27.22
CA LYS A 367 5.11 7.33 28.32
C LYS A 367 4.74 5.85 28.20
N ASN A 368 3.70 5.51 27.43
CA ASN A 368 3.18 4.14 27.37
C ASN A 368 3.92 3.35 26.30
N ARG A 369 4.52 2.22 26.70
CA ARG A 369 5.18 1.29 25.78
C ARG A 369 4.21 0.28 25.21
N ILE A 370 4.61 -0.32 24.08
CA ILE A 370 3.89 -1.45 23.49
C ILE A 370 3.99 -2.66 24.43
N GLY A 371 2.86 -2.99 25.05
CA GLY A 371 2.72 -4.11 25.97
C GLY A 371 2.79 -5.47 25.29
N PRO A 372 3.05 -6.55 26.06
CA PRO A 372 3.16 -7.91 25.54
C PRO A 372 1.89 -8.40 24.84
N GLU A 373 0.71 -7.95 25.27
CA GLU A 373 -0.57 -8.29 24.64
C GLU A 373 -0.65 -7.78 23.19
N SER A 374 -0.22 -6.55 22.93
CA SER A 374 -0.19 -5.99 21.57
C SER A 374 0.78 -6.77 20.67
N VAL A 375 1.92 -7.21 21.22
CA VAL A 375 2.91 -8.02 20.51
C VAL A 375 2.34 -9.39 20.14
N ALA A 376 1.71 -10.06 21.11
CA ALA A 376 1.07 -11.36 20.88
C ALA A 376 -0.05 -11.24 19.83
N LYS A 377 -0.84 -10.17 19.90
CA LYS A 377 -1.87 -9.83 18.92
C LYS A 377 -1.28 -9.67 17.52
N GLN A 378 -0.18 -8.93 17.38
CA GLN A 378 0.51 -8.74 16.09
C GLN A 378 1.06 -10.05 15.50
N TYR A 379 1.68 -10.90 16.33
CA TYR A 379 2.10 -12.24 15.86
C TYR A 379 0.91 -13.09 15.42
N THR A 380 -0.23 -12.97 16.09
CA THR A 380 -1.46 -13.68 15.68
C THR A 380 -1.91 -13.22 14.30
N TYR A 381 -1.90 -11.92 14.02
CA TYR A 381 -2.24 -11.39 12.71
C TYR A 381 -1.36 -11.93 11.59
N ALA A 382 -0.04 -11.95 11.81
CA ALA A 382 0.90 -12.51 10.85
C ALA A 382 0.63 -13.98 10.55
N ARG A 383 0.37 -14.79 11.60
CA ARG A 383 0.03 -16.21 11.45
C ARG A 383 -1.28 -16.41 10.69
N ASN A 384 -2.30 -15.60 10.99
CA ASN A 384 -3.59 -15.66 10.29
C ASN A 384 -3.42 -15.37 8.78
N VAL A 385 -2.60 -14.39 8.42
CA VAL A 385 -2.30 -14.08 7.00
C VAL A 385 -1.56 -15.23 6.31
N ILE A 386 -0.57 -15.83 6.98
CA ILE A 386 0.15 -17.00 6.45
C ILE A 386 -0.80 -18.18 6.27
N GLN A 387 -1.63 -18.47 7.27
CA GLN A 387 -2.58 -19.58 7.22
C GLN A 387 -3.64 -19.38 6.11
N TRP A 388 -4.18 -18.16 5.99
CA TRP A 388 -5.10 -17.82 4.91
C TRP A 388 -4.45 -18.02 3.54
N ASN A 389 -3.19 -17.57 3.36
CA ASN A 389 -2.47 -17.75 2.11
C ASN A 389 -2.22 -19.24 1.81
N LEU A 390 -1.87 -20.04 2.82
CA LEU A 390 -1.72 -21.48 2.66
C LEU A 390 -3.03 -22.15 2.24
N ASN A 391 -4.16 -21.79 2.87
CA ASN A 391 -5.46 -22.33 2.51
C ASN A 391 -5.86 -21.94 1.08
N LEU A 392 -5.50 -20.73 0.64
CA LEU A 392 -5.76 -20.25 -0.72
C LEU A 392 -5.05 -21.11 -1.78
N TRP A 393 -3.80 -21.51 -1.53
CA TRP A 393 -2.98 -22.21 -2.52
C TRP A 393 -2.95 -23.74 -2.36
N PHE A 394 -3.14 -24.25 -1.14
CA PHE A 394 -2.93 -25.66 -0.80
C PHE A 394 -4.09 -26.25 0.04
N GLY A 395 -5.19 -25.51 0.26
CA GLY A 395 -6.37 -26.03 0.94
C GLY A 395 -7.17 -27.03 0.11
N GLU A 396 -8.11 -27.74 0.75
CA GLU A 396 -8.97 -28.74 0.07
C GLU A 396 -9.81 -28.15 -1.07
N ASP A 397 -10.25 -26.90 -0.91
CA ASP A 397 -11.00 -26.13 -1.90
C ASP A 397 -10.10 -25.25 -2.79
N ALA A 398 -8.77 -25.42 -2.75
CA ALA A 398 -7.86 -24.58 -3.51
C ALA A 398 -8.05 -24.77 -5.03
N ASN A 399 -8.34 -23.67 -5.72
CA ASN A 399 -8.46 -23.64 -7.16
C ASN A 399 -7.58 -22.51 -7.71
N PRO A 400 -6.39 -22.82 -8.25
CA PRO A 400 -5.43 -21.83 -8.72
C PRO A 400 -6.01 -20.81 -9.71
N ASP A 401 -6.97 -21.24 -10.54
CA ASP A 401 -7.61 -20.41 -11.57
C ASP A 401 -8.65 -19.42 -11.00
N GLN A 402 -8.98 -19.51 -9.71
CA GLN A 402 -9.97 -18.68 -9.02
C GLN A 402 -9.42 -18.01 -7.76
N ASN A 403 -8.10 -17.96 -7.60
CA ASN A 403 -7.48 -17.40 -6.40
C ASN A 403 -7.77 -15.90 -6.25
N GLU A 404 -8.14 -15.50 -5.04
CA GLU A 404 -8.38 -14.11 -4.66
C GLU A 404 -7.07 -13.28 -4.57
N SER A 405 -5.90 -13.90 -4.75
CA SER A 405 -4.58 -13.27 -4.75
C SER A 405 -3.56 -14.06 -5.59
N ASP A 406 -2.73 -13.34 -6.35
CA ASP A 406 -1.64 -13.91 -7.15
C ASP A 406 -0.34 -14.17 -6.33
N ILE A 407 -0.35 -13.88 -5.03
CA ILE A 407 0.84 -13.99 -4.17
C ILE A 407 0.81 -15.33 -3.43
N CYS A 408 1.79 -16.19 -3.69
CA CYS A 408 2.06 -17.38 -2.88
C CYS A 408 3.29 -17.14 -1.98
N LEU A 409 3.11 -17.25 -0.66
CA LEU A 409 4.17 -17.01 0.31
C LEU A 409 5.17 -18.17 0.40
N ARG A 410 4.71 -19.40 0.17
CA ARG A 410 5.54 -20.61 0.23
C ARG A 410 6.10 -20.92 -1.16
N ASP A 411 7.40 -21.13 -1.23
CA ASP A 411 8.05 -21.60 -2.46
C ASP A 411 7.92 -23.13 -2.58
N GLU A 412 7.61 -23.63 -3.77
CA GLU A 412 7.41 -25.06 -4.03
C GLU A 412 8.72 -25.85 -3.98
N LEU A 413 9.83 -25.28 -4.44
CA LEU A 413 11.12 -25.98 -4.52
C LEU A 413 11.74 -26.19 -3.14
N THR A 414 11.77 -25.12 -2.34
CA THR A 414 12.47 -25.10 -1.05
C THR A 414 11.57 -25.36 0.16
N GLU A 415 10.25 -25.26 -0.04
CA GLU A 415 9.24 -25.13 1.02
C GLU A 415 9.48 -23.95 1.99
N GLY A 416 10.40 -23.05 1.65
CA GLY A 416 10.68 -21.83 2.40
C GLY A 416 9.55 -20.82 2.22
N TYR A 417 9.34 -20.02 3.26
CA TYR A 417 8.36 -18.94 3.27
C TYR A 417 9.05 -17.61 3.02
N ASN A 418 8.45 -16.78 2.18
CA ASN A 418 8.86 -15.39 2.05
C ASN A 418 8.73 -14.70 3.41
N VAL A 419 9.63 -13.77 3.70
CA VAL A 419 9.58 -13.02 4.96
C VAL A 419 8.38 -12.08 4.91
N LEU A 420 7.57 -12.08 5.98
CA LEU A 420 6.47 -11.13 6.17
C LEU A 420 6.93 -9.99 7.09
N PRO A 421 7.13 -8.78 6.56
CA PRO A 421 7.28 -7.57 7.35
C PRO A 421 6.14 -7.36 8.34
N ASN A 422 6.46 -7.33 9.63
CA ASN A 422 5.52 -6.91 10.68
C ASN A 422 6.05 -5.67 11.38
N PHE A 423 5.18 -4.71 11.67
CA PHE A 423 5.63 -3.48 12.32
C PHE A 423 4.55 -2.82 13.19
N PHE A 424 5.01 -2.01 14.14
CA PHE A 424 4.19 -1.06 14.87
C PHE A 424 4.49 0.37 14.41
N ILE A 425 3.46 1.20 14.35
CA ILE A 425 3.59 2.65 14.16
C ILE A 425 3.05 3.36 15.39
N SER A 426 3.90 4.09 16.11
CA SER A 426 3.46 4.91 17.24
C SER A 426 3.53 6.39 16.92
N ALA A 427 2.48 7.12 17.29
CA ALA A 427 2.44 8.57 17.15
C ALA A 427 3.39 9.27 18.15
N THR A 428 4.24 10.16 17.67
CA THR A 428 5.09 11.03 18.50
C THR A 428 4.97 12.48 18.04
N ILE A 429 5.21 13.43 18.96
CA ILE A 429 5.34 14.85 18.62
C ILE A 429 6.83 15.22 18.72
N PRO A 430 7.43 15.80 17.67
CA PRO A 430 8.79 16.28 17.73
C PRO A 430 8.92 17.49 18.68
N GLU A 431 10.07 17.60 19.35
CA GLU A 431 10.37 18.74 20.24
C GLU A 431 10.33 20.10 19.50
N SER A 432 10.66 20.10 18.21
CA SER A 432 10.62 21.28 17.34
C SER A 432 9.20 21.83 17.10
N LEU A 433 8.17 21.00 17.30
CA LEU A 433 6.79 21.23 16.90
C LEU A 433 6.61 21.52 15.40
N ASP A 434 7.56 21.09 14.56
CA ASP A 434 7.51 21.25 13.11
C ASP A 434 6.69 20.14 12.44
N TYR A 435 5.79 20.57 11.55
CA TYR A 435 4.96 19.72 10.71
C TYR A 435 5.75 19.09 9.56
N ASN A 436 6.98 19.53 9.26
CA ASN A 436 7.77 19.09 8.11
C ASN A 436 9.02 18.26 8.49
N GLU A 437 9.29 18.07 9.78
CA GLU A 437 10.39 17.24 10.26
C GLU A 437 10.27 15.78 9.77
N THR A 438 11.40 15.06 9.71
CA THR A 438 11.51 13.67 9.27
C THR A 438 10.32 12.85 9.76
N PRO A 439 9.41 12.43 8.87
CA PRO A 439 8.11 12.05 9.40
C PRO A 439 8.05 10.63 9.96
N ILE A 440 9.08 9.80 9.72
CA ILE A 440 9.20 8.44 10.29
C ILE A 440 10.63 8.16 10.70
N GLU A 441 10.81 7.76 11.95
CA GLU A 441 12.08 7.32 12.51
C GLU A 441 11.96 5.90 13.11
N VAL A 442 13.11 5.22 13.27
CA VAL A 442 13.11 4.00 14.10
C VAL A 442 12.84 4.45 15.53
N THR A 443 12.02 3.71 16.27
CA THR A 443 11.73 4.12 17.64
C THR A 443 13.02 4.24 18.45
N LYS A 444 13.08 5.26 19.30
CA LYS A 444 14.19 5.43 20.26
C LYS A 444 13.97 4.56 21.51
N HIS A 445 12.84 3.84 21.60
CA HIS A 445 12.40 3.09 22.76
C HIS A 445 12.71 1.59 22.66
N LYS A 446 13.74 1.14 23.39
CA LYS A 446 14.15 -0.28 23.40
C LYS A 446 13.13 -1.24 24.05
N PRO A 447 12.99 -2.49 23.55
CA PRO A 447 13.62 -3.01 22.33
C PRO A 447 12.82 -2.62 21.08
N ASP A 448 13.49 -1.98 20.12
CA ASP A 448 12.94 -1.49 18.85
C ASP A 448 12.53 -2.63 17.90
N THR A 449 12.83 -3.88 18.29
CA THR A 449 12.59 -5.08 17.50
C THR A 449 12.28 -6.28 18.40
N ARG A 450 11.26 -7.06 18.05
CA ARG A 450 10.90 -8.32 18.73
C ARG A 450 10.82 -9.46 17.73
N VAL A 451 11.25 -10.65 18.15
CA VAL A 451 11.28 -11.85 17.31
C VAL A 451 10.51 -12.97 18.02
N SER A 452 9.59 -13.60 17.30
CA SER A 452 9.00 -14.89 17.66
C SER A 452 9.51 -15.90 16.66
N GLN A 453 10.10 -17.00 17.14
CA GLN A 453 10.65 -18.05 16.29
C GLN A 453 10.72 -19.37 17.05
N GLN A 454 10.42 -20.48 16.36
CA GLN A 454 10.65 -21.82 16.89
C GLN A 454 12.12 -22.23 16.71
N TYR A 455 12.71 -21.92 15.56
CA TYR A 455 14.09 -22.27 15.22
C TYR A 455 14.89 -21.00 14.92
N LYS A 456 15.90 -20.70 15.73
CA LYS A 456 16.66 -19.44 15.61
C LYS A 456 17.48 -19.32 14.33
N ASN A 457 17.87 -20.44 13.73
CA ASN A 457 18.69 -20.49 12.50
C ASN A 457 17.84 -20.73 11.25
N ARG A 458 16.58 -20.26 11.22
CA ARG A 458 15.67 -20.44 10.07
C ARG A 458 14.88 -19.17 9.80
N LEU A 459 15.39 -18.32 8.91
CA LEU A 459 14.70 -17.06 8.55
C LEU A 459 13.44 -17.31 7.72
N PHE A 460 13.49 -18.22 6.76
CA PHE A 460 12.41 -18.54 5.82
C PHE A 460 11.46 -19.61 6.36
N ASP A 461 11.36 -19.72 7.68
CA ASP A 461 10.38 -20.57 8.36
C ASP A 461 9.11 -19.76 8.62
N ARG A 462 7.95 -20.37 8.43
CA ARG A 462 6.64 -19.72 8.67
C ARG A 462 6.51 -19.15 10.09
N ASP A 463 7.19 -19.78 11.05
CA ASP A 463 7.11 -19.42 12.47
C ASP A 463 8.13 -18.35 12.88
N THR A 464 8.99 -17.89 11.95
CA THR A 464 9.96 -16.81 12.17
C THR A 464 9.36 -15.46 11.82
N LEU A 465 8.89 -14.75 12.85
CA LEU A 465 8.18 -13.47 12.74
C LEU A 465 8.99 -12.35 13.41
N LEU A 466 9.37 -11.35 12.61
CA LEU A 466 10.08 -10.16 13.03
C LEU A 466 9.12 -8.97 13.11
N ILE A 467 9.01 -8.34 14.28
CA ILE A 467 8.27 -7.09 14.47
C ILE A 467 9.27 -5.96 14.71
N THR A 468 9.21 -4.91 13.89
CA THR A 468 9.94 -3.65 14.12
C THR A 468 9.01 -2.54 14.61
N HIS A 469 9.53 -1.54 15.30
CA HIS A 469 8.73 -0.42 15.80
C HIS A 469 9.25 0.91 15.25
N TYR A 470 8.34 1.66 14.62
CA TYR A 470 8.57 3.00 14.09
C TYR A 470 7.79 4.06 14.84
N ASP A 471 8.42 5.21 15.01
CA ASP A 471 7.75 6.41 15.51
C ASP A 471 7.45 7.33 14.33
N VAL A 472 6.21 7.81 14.28
CA VAL A 472 5.73 8.69 13.21
C VAL A 472 5.43 10.07 13.77
N ASN A 473 5.87 11.11 13.07
CA ASN A 473 5.53 12.49 13.40
C ASN A 473 4.02 12.69 13.24
N PHE A 474 3.32 12.72 14.36
CA PHE A 474 1.87 12.87 14.44
C PHE A 474 1.39 14.11 13.70
N LEU A 475 2.11 15.23 13.85
CA LEU A 475 1.76 16.51 13.23
C LEU A 475 1.79 16.41 11.71
N TYR A 476 2.84 15.77 11.17
CA TYR A 476 2.99 15.56 9.74
C TYR A 476 1.83 14.71 9.19
N VAL A 477 1.60 13.53 9.77
CA VAL A 477 0.59 12.57 9.31
C VAL A 477 -0.82 13.17 9.35
N VAL A 478 -1.19 13.80 10.47
CA VAL A 478 -2.49 14.45 10.62
C VAL A 478 -2.66 15.55 9.57
N SER A 479 -1.64 16.40 9.36
CA SER A 479 -1.72 17.48 8.37
C SER A 479 -1.81 16.96 6.93
N LEU A 480 -1.07 15.90 6.59
CA LEU A 480 -1.09 15.27 5.28
C LEU A 480 -2.47 14.66 4.99
N TYR A 481 -3.02 13.93 5.96
CA TYR A 481 -4.36 13.36 5.85
C TYR A 481 -5.43 14.43 5.72
N ALA A 482 -5.38 15.44 6.59
CA ALA A 482 -6.34 16.55 6.66
C ALA A 482 -6.34 17.44 5.41
N ARG A 483 -5.19 17.63 4.75
CA ARG A 483 -5.11 18.32 3.45
C ARG A 483 -5.89 17.60 2.36
N ASN A 484 -6.11 16.29 2.51
CA ASN A 484 -6.88 15.45 1.60
C ASN A 484 -6.43 15.52 0.13
N ASN A 485 -5.13 15.68 -0.12
CA ASN A 485 -4.55 15.71 -1.46
C ASN A 485 -4.08 14.31 -1.85
N VAL A 486 -4.78 13.68 -2.79
CA VAL A 486 -4.53 12.30 -3.24
C VAL A 486 -3.09 12.09 -3.73
N PHE A 487 -2.56 13.04 -4.51
CA PHE A 487 -1.21 12.94 -5.07
C PHE A 487 -0.14 12.97 -3.97
N LYS A 488 -0.23 13.92 -3.02
CA LYS A 488 0.71 13.99 -1.89
C LYS A 488 0.62 12.76 -0.97
N LYS A 489 -0.58 12.25 -0.74
CA LYS A 489 -0.79 11.00 0.02
C LYS A 489 -0.11 9.81 -0.66
N LYS A 490 -0.27 9.65 -1.98
CA LYS A 490 0.36 8.57 -2.75
C LYS A 490 1.89 8.69 -2.79
N GLN A 491 2.44 9.88 -2.96
CA GLN A 491 3.89 10.09 -2.90
C GLN A 491 4.45 9.72 -1.52
N TRP A 492 3.74 10.11 -0.46
CA TRP A 492 4.10 9.76 0.90
C TRP A 492 4.03 8.24 1.13
N GLN A 493 2.95 7.59 0.72
CA GLN A 493 2.76 6.14 0.81
C GLN A 493 3.96 5.39 0.24
N ILE A 494 4.36 5.68 -1.01
CA ILE A 494 5.50 5.04 -1.67
C ILE A 494 6.80 5.27 -0.87
N LYS A 495 7.02 6.51 -0.42
CA LYS A 495 8.20 6.86 0.38
C LYS A 495 8.26 6.06 1.69
N VAL A 496 7.15 5.95 2.41
CA VAL A 496 7.08 5.24 3.70
C VAL A 496 7.25 3.74 3.51
N ARG A 497 6.59 3.14 2.52
CA ARG A 497 6.72 1.71 2.25
C ARG A 497 8.17 1.32 1.92
N ASN A 498 8.88 2.16 1.16
CA ASN A 498 10.32 1.99 0.93
C ASN A 498 11.15 2.14 2.21
N ILE A 499 10.87 3.13 3.05
CA ILE A 499 11.54 3.28 4.35
C ILE A 499 11.36 2.02 5.21
N PHE A 500 10.16 1.47 5.29
CA PHE A 500 9.90 0.23 6.05
C PHE A 500 10.66 -0.94 5.46
N ARG A 501 10.60 -1.15 4.15
CA ARG A 501 11.36 -2.21 3.47
C ARG A 501 12.85 -2.12 3.78
N ASP A 502 13.44 -0.97 3.58
CA ASP A 502 14.89 -0.79 3.67
C ASP A 502 15.37 -0.90 5.13
N LYS A 503 14.58 -0.38 6.10
CA LYS A 503 14.89 -0.56 7.52
C LYS A 503 14.78 -2.01 7.98
N ILE A 504 13.76 -2.76 7.52
CA ILE A 504 13.62 -4.18 7.87
C ILE A 504 14.74 -5.00 7.24
N ARG A 505 15.12 -4.74 5.98
CA ARG A 505 16.31 -5.37 5.36
C ARG A 505 17.56 -5.15 6.20
N LYS A 506 17.79 -3.91 6.66
CA LYS A 506 18.91 -3.58 7.53
C LYS A 506 18.88 -4.37 8.85
N GLU A 507 17.72 -4.45 9.51
CA GLU A 507 17.55 -5.25 10.72
C GLU A 507 17.81 -6.75 10.50
N LEU A 508 17.45 -7.27 9.33
CA LEU A 508 17.75 -8.65 8.94
C LEU A 508 19.23 -8.88 8.66
N SER A 509 19.92 -7.96 7.98
CA SER A 509 21.37 -8.02 7.74
C SER A 509 22.19 -7.97 9.05
N HIS A 510 21.69 -7.32 10.10
CA HIS A 510 22.31 -7.37 11.42
C HIS A 510 22.17 -8.73 12.11
N ARG A 511 21.26 -9.59 11.62
CA ARG A 511 20.78 -10.79 12.28
C ARG A 511 21.14 -12.08 11.54
N TYR A 512 21.41 -11.99 10.25
CA TYR A 512 21.67 -13.12 9.38
C TYR A 512 22.71 -12.72 8.33
N ASP A 513 23.56 -13.67 7.99
CA ASP A 513 24.45 -13.61 6.84
C ASP A 513 23.70 -14.18 5.64
N PHE A 514 23.73 -13.46 4.51
CA PHE A 514 22.95 -13.78 3.33
C PHE A 514 23.83 -14.26 2.19
N TYR A 515 23.37 -15.32 1.54
CA TYR A 515 24.03 -15.93 0.41
C TYR A 515 23.01 -16.16 -0.72
N ALA A 516 23.51 -16.14 -1.95
CA ALA A 516 22.78 -16.64 -3.10
C ALA A 516 23.50 -17.89 -3.62
N MET A 517 22.73 -18.89 -4.04
CA MET A 517 23.29 -20.12 -4.56
C MET A 517 22.58 -20.62 -5.81
N ARG A 518 23.36 -21.31 -6.65
CA ARG A 518 22.90 -21.96 -7.89
C ARG A 518 23.61 -23.29 -8.05
N ALA A 519 22.88 -24.31 -8.49
CA ALA A 519 23.45 -25.64 -8.70
C ALA A 519 24.57 -25.61 -9.75
N LYS A 520 25.62 -26.41 -9.52
CA LYS A 520 26.67 -26.63 -10.50
C LYS A 520 26.16 -27.52 -11.64
N SER A 521 26.91 -27.56 -12.74
CA SER A 521 26.60 -28.44 -13.87
C SER A 521 26.47 -29.90 -13.41
N GLY A 522 25.39 -30.57 -13.82
CA GLY A 522 25.12 -31.98 -13.49
C GLY A 522 24.44 -32.21 -12.13
N VAL A 523 24.11 -31.16 -11.37
CA VAL A 523 23.40 -31.27 -10.08
C VAL A 523 21.92 -30.91 -10.27
N ASP A 524 21.02 -31.84 -9.94
CA ASP A 524 19.60 -31.54 -9.82
C ASP A 524 19.32 -30.83 -8.49
N SER A 525 18.82 -29.59 -8.58
CA SER A 525 18.52 -28.78 -7.40
C SER A 525 17.37 -29.37 -6.56
N ARG A 526 16.35 -29.95 -7.20
CA ARG A 526 15.18 -30.50 -6.52
C ARG A 526 15.57 -31.77 -5.76
N GLU A 527 16.25 -32.70 -6.43
CA GLU A 527 16.71 -33.95 -5.80
C GLU A 527 17.62 -33.67 -4.59
N TYR A 528 18.55 -32.71 -4.73
CA TYR A 528 19.43 -32.33 -3.63
C TYR A 528 18.64 -31.76 -2.45
N ILE A 529 17.69 -30.85 -2.70
CA ILE A 529 16.90 -30.21 -1.65
C ILE A 529 16.04 -31.24 -0.92
N GLU A 530 15.42 -32.19 -1.63
CA GLU A 530 14.63 -33.26 -1.04
C GLU A 530 15.50 -34.19 -0.17
N THR A 531 16.69 -34.55 -0.65
CA THR A 531 17.63 -35.42 0.07
C THR A 531 18.18 -34.76 1.33
N HIS A 532 18.46 -33.46 1.29
CA HIS A 532 19.04 -32.68 2.39
C HIS A 532 18.04 -31.82 3.14
N PHE A 533 16.74 -32.07 2.94
CA PHE A 533 15.64 -31.22 3.41
C PHE A 533 15.77 -30.82 4.89
N ARG A 534 16.14 -31.77 5.77
CA ARG A 534 16.27 -31.52 7.21
C ARG A 534 17.34 -30.48 7.57
N ASP A 535 18.40 -30.40 6.80
CA ASP A 535 19.55 -29.51 7.08
C ASP A 535 19.29 -28.08 6.62
N ILE A 536 18.49 -27.93 5.55
CA ILE A 536 18.24 -26.66 4.85
C ILE A 536 16.84 -26.06 5.07
N LEU A 537 15.89 -26.83 5.60
CA LEU A 537 14.51 -26.37 5.82
C LEU A 537 14.48 -25.05 6.60
N GLY A 538 13.77 -24.06 6.04
CA GLY A 538 13.62 -22.72 6.60
C GLY A 538 14.88 -21.84 6.56
N LYS A 539 16.00 -22.34 6.01
CA LYS A 539 17.22 -21.55 5.72
C LYS A 539 17.28 -21.09 4.28
N VAL A 540 16.58 -21.77 3.38
CA VAL A 540 16.57 -21.49 1.94
C VAL A 540 15.20 -21.02 1.43
N PHE A 541 15.20 -20.19 0.40
CA PHE A 541 14.00 -19.69 -0.30
C PHE A 541 14.36 -19.38 -1.75
N ALA A 542 13.49 -19.63 -2.74
CA ALA A 542 13.73 -19.29 -4.15
C ALA A 542 12.90 -18.06 -4.59
N PRO A 543 13.39 -16.82 -4.36
CA PRO A 543 12.59 -15.60 -4.51
C PRO A 543 12.49 -15.05 -5.94
N TYR A 544 13.21 -15.63 -6.91
CA TYR A 544 13.31 -15.13 -8.29
C TYR A 544 12.42 -15.92 -9.25
N GLU A 545 12.06 -15.34 -10.40
CA GLU A 545 11.45 -16.09 -11.52
C GLU A 545 12.37 -17.22 -12.00
N ASP A 546 13.67 -16.93 -12.03
CA ASP A 546 14.70 -17.94 -12.22
C ASP A 546 14.80 -18.82 -10.96
N LYS A 547 14.05 -19.92 -10.96
CA LYS A 547 14.00 -20.89 -9.87
C LYS A 547 15.33 -21.61 -9.61
N GLY A 548 16.33 -21.43 -10.47
CA GLY A 548 17.70 -21.88 -10.22
C GLY A 548 18.51 -20.95 -9.29
N ILE A 549 17.94 -19.82 -8.86
CA ILE A 549 18.54 -18.93 -7.85
C ILE A 549 17.85 -19.14 -6.51
N ILE A 550 18.62 -19.59 -5.53
CA ILE A 550 18.13 -19.85 -4.19
C ILE A 550 18.84 -18.91 -3.22
N ALA A 551 18.07 -18.17 -2.43
CA ALA A 551 18.57 -17.38 -1.31
C ALA A 551 18.77 -18.28 -0.09
N LEU A 552 19.88 -18.11 0.61
CA LEU A 552 20.24 -18.80 1.85
C LEU A 552 20.48 -17.75 2.93
N ALA A 553 19.88 -17.94 4.10
CA ALA A 553 20.05 -17.05 5.25
C ALA A 553 20.49 -17.85 6.48
N LEU A 554 21.65 -17.49 7.03
CA LEU A 554 22.27 -18.17 8.17
C LEU A 554 22.41 -17.21 9.36
N ARG A 555 22.02 -17.66 10.55
CA ARG A 555 22.04 -16.82 11.75
C ARG A 555 23.48 -16.50 12.16
N ASN A 556 23.78 -15.22 12.31
CA ASN A 556 25.13 -14.72 12.62
C ASN A 556 25.47 -14.69 14.13
N LEU A 557 25.08 -15.74 14.87
CA LEU A 557 25.41 -15.88 16.29
C LEU A 557 26.53 -16.92 16.49
N PRO A 558 27.41 -16.75 17.49
CA PRO A 558 28.51 -17.68 17.76
C PRO A 558 28.05 -19.14 17.94
N GLU A 559 26.85 -19.36 18.49
CA GLU A 559 26.29 -20.70 18.70
C GLU A 559 26.01 -21.47 17.39
N PHE A 560 25.91 -20.79 16.24
CA PHE A 560 25.65 -21.40 14.93
C PHE A 560 26.86 -21.43 14.00
N GLU A 561 28.01 -20.83 14.36
CA GLU A 561 29.17 -20.73 13.47
C GLU A 561 29.63 -22.10 12.94
N ALA A 562 29.77 -23.10 13.82
CA ALA A 562 30.20 -24.44 13.41
C ALA A 562 29.17 -25.16 12.52
N GLU A 563 27.88 -25.01 12.81
CA GLU A 563 26.79 -25.55 12.00
C GLU A 563 26.75 -24.90 10.62
N ASN A 564 26.84 -23.56 10.59
CA ASN A 564 26.82 -22.76 9.37
C ASN A 564 28.03 -23.08 8.49
N ALA A 565 29.24 -23.18 9.07
CA ALA A 565 30.44 -23.54 8.33
C ALA A 565 30.35 -24.95 7.71
N LYS A 566 29.81 -25.93 8.45
CA LYS A 566 29.59 -27.29 7.94
C LYS A 566 28.58 -27.29 6.79
N LEU A 567 27.46 -26.58 6.95
CA LEU A 567 26.43 -26.49 5.92
C LEU A 567 26.94 -25.78 4.66
N LEU A 568 27.67 -24.68 4.81
CA LEU A 568 28.28 -23.96 3.68
C LEU A 568 29.29 -24.84 2.93
N ALA A 569 30.13 -25.61 3.64
CA ALA A 569 31.05 -26.56 3.02
C ALA A 569 30.31 -27.62 2.20
N GLN A 570 29.26 -28.22 2.77
CA GLN A 570 28.42 -29.23 2.10
C GLN A 570 27.69 -28.64 0.87
N LEU A 571 27.09 -27.45 0.99
CA LEU A 571 26.42 -26.79 -0.12
C LEU A 571 27.40 -26.41 -1.22
N SER A 572 28.62 -25.99 -0.87
CA SER A 572 29.65 -25.60 -1.83
C SER A 572 30.17 -26.76 -2.69
N GLU A 573 29.90 -28.02 -2.33
CA GLU A 573 30.23 -29.18 -3.16
C GLU A 573 29.32 -29.22 -4.40
N SER A 574 28.01 -29.04 -4.20
CA SER A 574 26.98 -29.19 -5.24
C SER A 574 26.49 -27.85 -5.84
N PHE A 575 26.66 -26.74 -5.12
CA PHE A 575 26.21 -25.40 -5.51
C PHE A 575 27.39 -24.42 -5.59
N THR A 576 27.26 -23.43 -6.46
CA THR A 576 28.05 -22.20 -6.36
C THR A 576 27.34 -21.30 -5.35
N VAL A 577 27.97 -21.08 -4.20
CA VAL A 577 27.44 -20.25 -3.11
C VAL A 577 28.26 -18.96 -3.04
N ILE A 578 27.58 -17.82 -3.04
CA ILE A 578 28.19 -16.50 -2.95
C ILE A 578 27.52 -15.68 -1.86
N GLU A 579 28.27 -14.83 -1.18
CA GLU A 579 27.68 -13.85 -0.28
C GLU A 579 26.90 -12.81 -1.08
N CYS A 580 25.68 -12.50 -0.66
CA CYS A 580 24.81 -11.58 -1.38
C CYS A 580 23.80 -10.94 -0.41
N ASP A 581 23.97 -9.64 -0.16
CA ASP A 581 23.06 -8.89 0.70
C ASP A 581 21.61 -8.87 0.18
N LEU A 582 20.65 -8.81 1.13
CA LEU A 582 19.24 -8.62 0.80
C LEU A 582 19.02 -7.36 -0.05
N GLY A 583 18.38 -7.55 -1.22
CA GLY A 583 18.11 -6.45 -2.15
C GLY A 583 19.25 -6.14 -3.11
N THR A 584 20.29 -6.97 -3.15
CA THR A 584 21.27 -7.00 -4.25
C THR A 584 20.83 -8.04 -5.28
N ASP A 585 21.07 -7.76 -6.56
CA ASP A 585 20.81 -8.73 -7.63
C ASP A 585 21.92 -9.79 -7.68
N PRO A 586 21.63 -11.09 -7.45
CA PRO A 586 22.63 -12.14 -7.49
C PRO A 586 22.96 -12.61 -8.91
N ARG A 587 22.16 -12.28 -9.93
CA ARG A 587 22.34 -12.75 -11.31
C ARG A 587 23.71 -12.42 -11.92
N PRO A 588 24.31 -11.24 -11.68
CA PRO A 588 25.64 -10.92 -12.19
C PRO A 588 26.78 -11.67 -11.47
N LEU A 589 26.51 -12.16 -10.27
CA LEU A 589 27.50 -12.80 -9.39
C LEU A 589 27.47 -14.33 -9.49
N LEU A 590 26.32 -14.89 -9.88
CA LEU A 590 26.13 -16.32 -10.10
C LEU A 590 26.49 -16.72 -11.54
N PRO A 591 26.92 -17.97 -11.78
CA PRO A 591 27.07 -18.48 -13.13
C PRO A 591 25.73 -18.39 -13.89
N PRO A 592 25.74 -18.22 -15.22
CA PRO A 592 24.52 -18.22 -16.01
C PRO A 592 23.72 -19.52 -15.78
N PRO A 593 22.40 -19.51 -16.02
CA PRO A 593 21.59 -20.72 -15.90
C PRO A 593 22.26 -21.80 -16.74
N VAL A 594 22.56 -22.95 -16.13
CA VAL A 594 23.06 -24.09 -16.89
C VAL A 594 22.00 -24.36 -17.94
N ALA A 595 22.37 -24.26 -19.22
CA ALA A 595 21.50 -24.66 -20.29
C ALA A 595 21.28 -26.16 -20.12
N THR A 596 20.25 -26.54 -19.37
CA THR A 596 19.58 -27.81 -19.59
C THR A 596 19.29 -27.78 -21.07
N ILE A 597 19.91 -28.67 -21.85
CA ILE A 597 19.62 -28.79 -23.27
C ILE A 597 18.17 -29.25 -23.36
N ASN A 598 17.25 -28.30 -23.26
CA ASN A 598 15.86 -28.47 -23.63
C ASN A 598 15.90 -28.48 -25.15
N VAL A 599 16.17 -29.65 -25.73
CA VAL A 599 15.77 -29.92 -27.11
C VAL A 599 14.25 -29.80 -27.09
N SER A 600 13.73 -28.62 -27.44
CA SER A 600 12.29 -28.43 -27.52
C SER A 600 11.82 -29.16 -28.78
N PHE A 601 11.26 -30.35 -28.61
CA PHE A 601 10.54 -31.02 -29.68
C PHE A 601 9.23 -30.26 -29.92
N THR A 602 9.27 -29.27 -30.81
CA THR A 602 8.11 -28.44 -31.17
C THR A 602 6.97 -29.34 -31.63
N GLY A 603 5.87 -29.37 -30.88
CA GLY A 603 4.68 -30.18 -31.19
C GLY A 603 4.34 -31.27 -30.17
N ILE A 604 5.28 -31.67 -29.30
CA ILE A 604 5.00 -32.69 -28.27
C ILE A 604 4.50 -32.02 -26.98
N LYS A 605 3.23 -32.24 -26.63
CA LYS A 605 2.61 -31.66 -25.41
C LYS A 605 2.85 -32.47 -24.13
N LYS A 606 3.18 -33.76 -24.24
CA LYS A 606 3.36 -34.69 -23.10
C LYS A 606 4.76 -35.29 -23.11
N ARG A 607 5.37 -35.51 -21.94
CA ARG A 607 6.80 -35.83 -21.84
C ARG A 607 7.14 -37.30 -22.10
N GLY A 608 6.15 -38.19 -22.01
CA GLY A 608 6.33 -39.63 -22.20
C GLY A 608 6.42 -40.04 -23.67
N VAL A 609 7.32 -40.97 -23.96
CA VAL A 609 7.52 -41.57 -25.29
C VAL A 609 7.42 -43.09 -25.18
N ILE A 610 6.67 -43.71 -26.12
CA ILE A 610 6.67 -45.16 -26.28
C ILE A 610 7.77 -45.57 -27.26
N MET A 611 8.67 -46.45 -26.84
CA MET A 611 9.80 -46.93 -27.62
C MET A 611 9.43 -48.25 -28.28
N VAL A 612 9.51 -48.30 -29.62
CA VAL A 612 9.09 -49.45 -30.41
C VAL A 612 10.24 -49.91 -31.30
N MET A 613 10.72 -51.13 -31.04
CA MET A 613 11.80 -51.72 -31.81
C MET A 613 11.30 -52.22 -33.18
N MET A 614 11.94 -51.78 -34.26
CA MET A 614 11.55 -52.14 -35.64
C MET A 614 12.76 -52.31 -36.58
N GLU A 615 13.27 -53.55 -36.70
CA GLU A 615 14.49 -53.87 -37.48
C GLU A 615 14.42 -53.45 -38.96
N ASN A 616 13.24 -53.53 -39.58
CA ASN A 616 13.00 -53.20 -41.00
C ASN A 616 12.07 -52.00 -41.17
N TYR A 617 12.31 -50.92 -40.41
CA TYR A 617 11.48 -49.72 -40.42
C TYR A 617 11.13 -49.25 -41.83
N ASP A 618 12.12 -49.10 -42.73
CA ASP A 618 11.94 -48.55 -44.08
C ASP A 618 10.92 -49.30 -44.96
N SER A 619 10.77 -50.62 -44.77
CA SER A 619 9.79 -51.42 -45.52
C SER A 619 8.46 -51.60 -44.78
N ARG A 620 8.46 -51.51 -43.44
CA ARG A 620 7.26 -51.65 -42.61
C ARG A 620 6.49 -50.33 -42.49
N SER A 621 7.20 -49.20 -42.47
CA SER A 621 6.62 -47.86 -42.41
C SER A 621 5.69 -47.59 -43.59
N LEU A 622 6.03 -48.06 -44.79
CA LEU A 622 5.17 -47.97 -45.98
C LEU A 622 3.73 -48.49 -45.75
N LYS A 623 3.51 -49.40 -44.79
CA LYS A 623 2.19 -49.97 -44.50
C LYS A 623 1.34 -49.15 -43.54
N PHE A 624 1.94 -48.19 -42.84
CA PHE A 624 1.23 -47.36 -41.85
C PHE A 624 1.46 -45.86 -42.01
N MET A 625 2.41 -45.42 -42.84
CA MET A 625 2.71 -44.00 -43.04
C MET A 625 1.57 -43.24 -43.75
N GLU A 626 0.77 -43.93 -44.55
CA GLU A 626 -0.40 -43.34 -45.24
C GLU A 626 -1.53 -42.97 -44.25
N LEU A 627 -1.85 -43.87 -43.32
CA LEU A 627 -2.94 -43.68 -42.36
C LEU A 627 -2.49 -43.16 -41.00
N GLY A 628 -1.21 -43.31 -40.65
CA GLY A 628 -0.65 -42.95 -39.34
C GLY A 628 -1.11 -43.86 -38.19
N LYS A 629 -1.61 -45.07 -38.46
CA LYS A 629 -2.21 -45.92 -37.43
C LYS A 629 -1.43 -47.20 -37.20
N VAL A 630 -0.91 -47.38 -35.99
CA VAL A 630 -0.07 -48.52 -35.60
C VAL A 630 -0.56 -49.15 -34.31
N ALA A 631 -0.77 -50.46 -34.31
CA ALA A 631 -1.09 -51.25 -33.13
C ALA A 631 0.17 -52.00 -32.63
N VAL A 632 0.59 -51.72 -31.40
CA VAL A 632 1.80 -52.28 -30.78
C VAL A 632 1.41 -53.25 -29.66
N PRO A 633 1.85 -54.52 -29.69
CA PRO A 633 1.55 -55.44 -28.60
C PRO A 633 2.34 -55.08 -27.34
N ILE A 634 1.64 -55.05 -26.21
CA ILE A 634 2.18 -54.83 -24.87
C ILE A 634 2.14 -56.15 -24.12
N LYS A 635 3.32 -56.61 -23.66
CA LYS A 635 3.44 -57.80 -22.82
C LYS A 635 3.18 -57.46 -21.36
N TYR A 636 2.80 -58.46 -20.58
CA TYR A 636 2.75 -58.36 -19.12
C TYR A 636 4.17 -58.51 -18.52
N THR A 637 5.03 -57.55 -18.83
CA THR A 637 6.40 -57.39 -18.28
C THR A 637 6.47 -56.08 -17.49
N PRO A 638 7.52 -55.84 -16.68
CA PRO A 638 7.70 -54.56 -15.98
C PRO A 638 7.60 -53.35 -16.92
N ASP A 639 8.27 -53.39 -18.08
CA ASP A 639 8.18 -52.33 -19.10
C ASP A 639 6.78 -52.18 -19.70
N GLY A 640 6.06 -53.28 -19.91
CA GLY A 640 4.68 -53.21 -20.40
C GLY A 640 3.70 -52.64 -19.36
N MET A 641 3.90 -52.93 -18.08
CA MET A 641 3.12 -52.33 -17.00
C MET A 641 3.46 -50.84 -16.81
N ASP A 642 4.71 -50.45 -17.05
CA ASP A 642 5.16 -49.06 -17.00
C ASP A 642 4.49 -48.21 -18.11
N ILE A 643 4.33 -48.77 -19.31
CA ILE A 643 3.55 -48.15 -20.39
C ILE A 643 2.09 -47.93 -19.97
N LEU A 644 1.46 -48.90 -19.29
CA LEU A 644 0.07 -48.80 -18.84
C LEU A 644 -0.10 -47.76 -17.73
N ALA A 645 0.82 -47.71 -16.76
CA ALA A 645 0.80 -46.75 -15.68
C ALA A 645 0.95 -45.31 -16.18
N ASN A 646 1.68 -45.11 -17.29
CA ASN A 646 1.97 -43.79 -17.85
C ASN A 646 1.13 -43.43 -19.09
N ALA A 647 0.06 -44.16 -19.38
CA ALA A 647 -0.79 -43.99 -20.55
C ALA A 647 -1.20 -42.54 -20.85
N THR A 648 -1.55 -41.77 -19.81
CA THR A 648 -2.00 -40.37 -19.93
C THR A 648 -0.85 -39.41 -20.26
N ASN A 649 0.39 -39.77 -19.93
CA ASN A 649 1.60 -38.97 -20.14
C ASN A 649 2.33 -39.29 -21.47
N ILE A 650 1.90 -40.31 -22.21
CA ILE A 650 2.48 -40.64 -23.52
C ILE A 650 1.95 -39.68 -24.60
N GLY A 651 2.86 -38.97 -25.26
CA GLY A 651 2.54 -38.01 -26.33
C GLY A 651 3.29 -38.24 -27.64
N SER A 652 4.24 -39.18 -27.68
CA SER A 652 5.03 -39.48 -28.86
C SER A 652 5.43 -40.96 -28.92
N VAL A 653 5.87 -41.40 -30.10
CA VAL A 653 6.46 -42.72 -30.33
C VAL A 653 7.83 -42.59 -30.98
N LEU A 654 8.78 -43.39 -30.50
CA LEU A 654 10.12 -43.50 -31.04
C LEU A 654 10.31 -44.90 -31.64
N PHE A 655 10.38 -45.00 -32.96
CA PHE A 655 10.79 -46.24 -33.63
C PHE A 655 12.31 -46.31 -33.68
N HIS A 656 12.89 -47.44 -33.27
CA HIS A 656 14.36 -47.58 -33.25
C HIS A 656 14.82 -48.99 -33.64
N LYS A 657 16.09 -49.10 -34.04
CA LYS A 657 16.79 -50.37 -34.29
C LYS A 657 17.68 -50.83 -33.11
N ARG A 658 17.51 -50.22 -31.92
CA ARG A 658 18.38 -50.38 -30.71
C ARG A 658 19.81 -49.85 -30.93
N HIS A 659 19.94 -48.92 -31.86
CA HIS A 659 21.15 -48.18 -32.18
C HIS A 659 20.80 -46.69 -32.25
N GLN A 660 21.78 -45.83 -31.99
CA GLN A 660 21.61 -44.38 -32.06
C GLN A 660 21.22 -43.90 -33.48
N THR A 661 21.61 -44.64 -34.51
CA THR A 661 21.27 -44.34 -35.90
C THR A 661 19.97 -45.03 -36.34
N GLY A 662 19.17 -44.34 -37.17
CA GLY A 662 17.90 -44.87 -37.69
C GLY A 662 16.77 -44.89 -36.65
N GLN A 663 16.69 -43.83 -35.84
CA GLN A 663 15.60 -43.58 -34.91
C GLN A 663 14.61 -42.60 -35.54
N HIS A 664 13.30 -42.87 -35.42
CA HIS A 664 12.24 -42.07 -36.03
C HIS A 664 11.22 -41.66 -34.97
N LEU A 665 11.05 -40.34 -34.76
CA LEU A 665 10.20 -39.78 -33.70
C LEU A 665 8.94 -39.14 -34.30
N PHE A 666 7.78 -39.51 -33.79
CA PHE A 666 6.49 -38.96 -34.22
C PHE A 666 5.62 -38.53 -33.04
N VAL A 667 4.84 -37.48 -33.25
CA VAL A 667 3.82 -36.99 -32.31
C VAL A 667 2.56 -37.85 -32.41
N LEU A 668 1.90 -38.12 -31.28
CA LEU A 668 0.58 -38.75 -31.27
C LEU A 668 -0.52 -37.69 -31.44
N ARG A 669 -1.46 -37.93 -32.37
CA ARG A 669 -2.65 -37.09 -32.60
C ARG A 669 -3.69 -37.26 -31.50
N GLU A 670 -3.80 -38.46 -30.96
CA GLU A 670 -4.71 -38.83 -29.87
C GLU A 670 -3.95 -39.47 -28.70
N SER A 671 -4.59 -39.58 -27.53
CA SER A 671 -4.02 -40.35 -26.42
C SER A 671 -4.01 -41.84 -26.73
N VAL A 672 -2.98 -42.55 -26.27
CA VAL A 672 -2.84 -44.00 -26.47
C VAL A 672 -4.05 -44.73 -25.90
N ARG A 673 -4.64 -45.62 -26.71
CA ARG A 673 -5.74 -46.50 -26.30
C ARG A 673 -5.26 -47.94 -26.24
N PHE A 674 -5.70 -48.68 -25.24
CA PHE A 674 -5.33 -50.08 -25.08
C PHE A 674 -6.53 -50.98 -25.32
N VAL A 675 -6.39 -51.95 -26.23
CA VAL A 675 -7.47 -52.87 -26.61
C VAL A 675 -6.98 -54.32 -26.72
N PRO A 676 -7.84 -55.32 -26.48
CA PRO A 676 -7.51 -56.70 -26.82
C PRO A 676 -7.51 -56.90 -28.35
N LYS A 677 -6.88 -57.98 -28.81
CA LYS A 677 -6.61 -58.25 -30.24
C LYS A 677 -7.86 -58.25 -31.13
N ASP A 678 -8.97 -58.78 -30.62
CA ASP A 678 -10.28 -58.88 -31.29
C ASP A 678 -10.98 -57.51 -31.47
N ARG A 679 -10.46 -56.46 -30.83
CA ARG A 679 -11.00 -55.10 -30.88
C ARG A 679 -10.09 -54.09 -31.56
N ILE A 680 -9.06 -54.55 -32.27
CA ILE A 680 -8.21 -53.69 -33.09
C ILE A 680 -8.99 -53.33 -34.38
N PRO A 681 -9.20 -52.05 -34.69
CA PRO A 681 -9.83 -51.65 -35.95
C PRO A 681 -9.00 -52.06 -37.18
N GLU A 682 -9.65 -52.39 -38.30
CA GLU A 682 -8.99 -52.90 -39.52
C GLU A 682 -7.99 -51.92 -40.17
N ASP A 683 -8.11 -50.62 -39.85
CA ASP A 683 -7.25 -49.55 -40.36
C ASP A 683 -5.94 -49.38 -39.57
N PHE A 684 -5.70 -50.18 -38.51
CA PHE A 684 -4.44 -50.18 -37.75
C PHE A 684 -3.46 -51.24 -38.24
N PHE A 685 -2.22 -50.83 -38.53
CA PHE A 685 -1.15 -51.75 -38.86
C PHE A 685 -0.57 -52.43 -37.62
N LEU A 686 -0.53 -53.77 -37.59
CA LEU A 686 0.10 -54.51 -36.50
C LEU A 686 1.63 -54.48 -36.63
N SER A 687 2.32 -53.89 -35.65
CA SER A 687 3.76 -53.62 -35.72
C SER A 687 4.64 -54.88 -35.74
N THR A 688 4.15 -56.02 -35.25
CA THR A 688 4.86 -57.31 -35.25
C THR A 688 3.96 -58.52 -35.49
N THR A 689 4.47 -59.47 -36.28
CA THR A 689 3.92 -60.83 -36.50
C THR A 689 4.76 -61.95 -35.85
N ASN A 690 5.90 -61.61 -35.23
CA ASN A 690 6.80 -62.60 -34.62
C ASN A 690 6.48 -62.81 -33.14
N ILE A 691 5.46 -63.62 -32.85
CA ILE A 691 5.34 -64.24 -31.54
C ILE A 691 6.11 -65.55 -31.61
N LYS A 692 7.38 -65.57 -31.15
CA LYS A 692 7.98 -66.85 -30.76
C LYS A 692 7.12 -67.39 -29.62
N LYS A 693 6.29 -68.39 -29.91
CA LYS A 693 5.57 -69.15 -28.87
C LYS A 693 6.63 -69.74 -27.93
N PRO A 694 6.63 -69.40 -26.63
CA PRO A 694 7.55 -70.06 -25.68
C PRO A 694 7.23 -71.55 -25.56
N ILE A 695 5.96 -71.92 -25.80
CA ILE A 695 5.41 -73.29 -25.70
C ILE A 695 4.34 -73.44 -26.80
N PRO A 696 4.32 -74.52 -27.62
CA PRO A 696 3.18 -74.82 -28.49
C PRO A 696 1.92 -74.99 -27.63
N ASP A 697 0.82 -74.35 -28.01
CA ASP A 697 -0.52 -74.43 -27.38
C ASP A 697 -0.82 -73.54 -26.16
N THR A 698 -0.02 -72.50 -25.86
CA THR A 698 -0.43 -71.44 -24.93
C THR A 698 -0.79 -70.15 -25.68
N GLU A 699 -2.05 -69.70 -25.57
CA GLU A 699 -2.51 -68.43 -26.14
C GLU A 699 -2.07 -67.29 -25.20
N ILE A 700 -1.03 -66.55 -25.60
CA ILE A 700 -0.64 -65.34 -24.86
C ILE A 700 -1.62 -64.24 -25.23
N VAL A 701 -2.41 -63.78 -24.26
CA VAL A 701 -3.33 -62.64 -24.43
C VAL A 701 -2.51 -61.36 -24.37
N TYR A 702 -2.35 -60.68 -25.50
CA TYR A 702 -1.72 -59.37 -25.59
C TYR A 702 -2.76 -58.26 -25.51
N LEU A 703 -2.42 -57.21 -24.78
CA LEU A 703 -3.09 -55.91 -24.91
C LEU A 703 -2.33 -55.11 -25.98
N TYR A 704 -3.04 -54.43 -26.87
CA TYR A 704 -2.44 -53.64 -27.94
C TYR A 704 -2.59 -52.15 -27.66
N ALA A 705 -1.48 -51.42 -27.68
CA ALA A 705 -1.46 -49.97 -27.71
C ALA A 705 -1.76 -49.48 -29.14
N LEU A 706 -2.88 -48.78 -29.31
CA LEU A 706 -3.27 -48.11 -30.54
C LEU A 706 -2.62 -46.72 -30.57
N LEU A 707 -1.74 -46.52 -31.53
CA LEU A 707 -0.99 -45.28 -31.75
C LEU A 707 -1.49 -44.62 -33.04
N ASP A 708 -2.02 -43.40 -32.92
CA ASP A 708 -2.36 -42.52 -34.05
C ASP A 708 -1.26 -41.45 -34.15
N ILE A 709 -0.38 -41.60 -35.13
CA ILE A 709 0.85 -40.82 -35.31
C ILE A 709 0.69 -39.77 -36.39
N ASP A 710 1.27 -38.59 -36.18
CA ASP A 710 1.33 -37.55 -37.21
C ASP A 710 2.48 -37.82 -38.19
N THR A 711 2.14 -38.44 -39.33
CA THR A 711 3.12 -38.84 -40.35
C THR A 711 3.57 -37.71 -41.27
N HIS A 712 2.97 -36.52 -41.16
CA HIS A 712 3.31 -35.37 -42.00
C HIS A 712 4.56 -34.62 -41.54
N ASN A 713 4.97 -34.81 -40.28
CA ASN A 713 6.13 -34.13 -39.71
C ASN A 713 6.89 -35.07 -38.77
N GLU A 714 7.91 -35.75 -39.31
CA GLU A 714 8.86 -36.49 -38.50
C GLU A 714 9.76 -35.51 -37.73
N LEU A 715 9.85 -35.69 -36.41
CA LEU A 715 10.65 -34.83 -35.55
C LEU A 715 12.12 -35.26 -35.56
N ASP A 716 13.02 -34.28 -35.53
CA ASP A 716 14.46 -34.53 -35.45
C ASP A 716 14.80 -35.32 -34.19
N SER A 717 15.26 -36.56 -34.34
CA SER A 717 15.62 -37.48 -33.28
C SER A 717 17.14 -37.52 -33.01
N SER A 718 17.94 -36.67 -33.67
CA SER A 718 19.40 -36.70 -33.62
C SER A 718 19.99 -36.55 -32.20
N ALA A 719 19.29 -35.85 -31.32
CA ALA A 719 19.68 -35.65 -29.93
C ALA A 719 19.24 -36.78 -28.99
N LEU A 720 18.52 -37.80 -29.48
CA LEU A 720 18.03 -38.92 -28.68
C LEU A 720 18.92 -40.15 -28.85
N ASP A 721 19.06 -40.94 -27.77
CA ASP A 721 19.72 -42.24 -27.79
C ASP A 721 18.87 -43.30 -27.08
N CYS A 722 18.23 -44.17 -27.89
CA CYS A 722 17.45 -45.30 -27.41
C CYS A 722 18.25 -46.31 -26.55
N GLN A 723 19.58 -46.29 -26.57
CA GLN A 723 20.40 -47.18 -25.74
C GLN A 723 20.43 -46.77 -24.26
N ARG A 724 20.01 -45.55 -23.94
CA ARG A 724 19.88 -45.06 -22.56
C ARG A 724 18.76 -45.74 -21.77
N LYS A 725 17.81 -46.39 -22.47
CA LYS A 725 16.82 -47.32 -21.88
C LYS A 725 17.19 -48.75 -22.31
N PRO A 726 18.03 -49.46 -21.52
CA PRO A 726 18.36 -50.86 -21.82
C PRO A 726 17.15 -51.78 -21.60
N PHE A 727 17.26 -53.02 -22.10
CA PHE A 727 16.33 -54.10 -21.77
C PHE A 727 17.01 -55.04 -20.78
N ASP A 728 16.25 -55.57 -19.82
CA ASP A 728 16.81 -56.36 -18.72
C ASP A 728 17.20 -57.78 -19.17
N VAL A 729 16.41 -58.39 -20.06
CA VAL A 729 16.64 -59.76 -20.56
C VAL A 729 16.57 -59.81 -22.08
N LYS A 730 17.39 -60.66 -22.72
CA LYS A 730 17.54 -60.72 -24.19
C LYS A 730 16.22 -61.07 -24.91
N GLU A 731 15.32 -61.78 -24.24
CA GLU A 731 13.99 -62.15 -24.69
C GLU A 731 13.04 -60.95 -24.78
N GLU A 732 13.30 -59.88 -24.02
CA GLU A 732 12.51 -58.64 -23.98
C GLU A 732 13.02 -57.56 -24.94
N ARG A 733 14.08 -57.86 -25.71
CA ARG A 733 14.68 -56.94 -26.68
C ARG A 733 13.67 -56.32 -27.66
N TYR A 734 12.65 -57.09 -28.03
CA TYR A 734 11.60 -56.71 -28.99
C TYR A 734 10.36 -56.10 -28.33
N ASP A 735 10.34 -55.99 -27.00
CA ASP A 735 9.19 -55.47 -26.27
C ASP A 735 9.20 -53.95 -26.31
N ALA A 736 8.00 -53.38 -26.35
CA ALA A 736 7.83 -51.93 -26.27
C ALA A 736 8.19 -51.46 -24.86
N GLN A 737 8.81 -50.29 -24.76
CA GLN A 737 9.22 -49.71 -23.49
C GLN A 737 8.68 -48.28 -23.33
N TYR A 738 8.55 -47.83 -22.09
CA TYR A 738 8.27 -46.44 -21.75
C TYR A 738 9.54 -45.71 -21.31
N SER A 739 9.65 -44.43 -21.67
CA SER A 739 10.68 -43.50 -21.18
C SER A 739 10.14 -42.07 -21.21
N ASN A 740 10.73 -41.14 -20.45
CA ASN A 740 10.57 -39.72 -20.77
C ASN A 740 11.57 -39.32 -21.85
N LEU A 741 11.20 -38.32 -22.66
CA LEU A 741 12.11 -37.77 -23.68
C LEU A 741 13.41 -37.24 -23.08
N SER A 742 13.34 -36.63 -21.89
CA SER A 742 14.52 -36.12 -21.15
C SER A 742 15.55 -37.21 -20.88
N ASP A 743 15.11 -38.43 -20.61
CA ASP A 743 15.97 -39.53 -20.17
C ASP A 743 16.79 -40.11 -21.33
N LEU A 744 16.32 -39.86 -22.56
CA LEU A 744 16.92 -40.29 -23.81
C LEU A 744 17.83 -39.23 -24.46
N ILE A 745 17.84 -37.98 -23.98
CA ILE A 745 18.66 -36.92 -24.57
C ILE A 745 20.15 -37.18 -24.31
N VAL A 746 20.96 -37.09 -25.37
CA VAL A 746 22.43 -37.14 -25.28
C VAL A 746 22.94 -35.76 -24.78
N PRO A 747 23.83 -35.72 -23.76
CA PRO A 747 24.33 -34.46 -23.19
C PRO A 747 25.22 -33.66 -24.15
#